data_AF-A0A8C5A5X7-F1
#
_entry.id   AF-A0A8C5A5X7-F1
#
_cell.length_a   1.000
_cell.length_b   1.000
_cell.length_c   1.000
_cell.angle_alpha   90.00
_cell.angle_beta   90.00
_cell.angle_gamma   90.00
#
_symmetry.space_group_name_H-M   'P 1'
#
loop_
_entity.id
_entity.type
_entity.pdbx_description
1 polymer ?
#
loop_
_entity_poly.entity_id
_entity_poly.type
_entity_poly.pdbx_seq_one_letter_code
_entity_poly.pdbx_strand_id
1 'polypeptide(L)'
;MNQEELADTLLGSATVECQHKIKSHLKKKFKCVSEGIPKAGNQTGLNDFYTEIFITERGSGEVNKEHEVRLIETASRKPAKEETPIKCEDIFKPLPGRDQPIRTVMTTGVAGIGKTILTQKFTLDWAEGKANHDIHFTFLLTFRELNLLKEKEYSLVELLHHFFIETKEAGICRYERFKVLFIMDGLDECRLPLNFQNNQTWTDVKEPSSVDVLLTNLIRGDLLPSARIWITTRPAAANRIPAECVDKVTEVRGFTDPQKEEYFRKRFREETLANTIISHVKKSRSLHIMCHIPVFCWITATVLEDILKKSQIEEMPKTVTQMYSYFLWVQSIQGDRKYYGRAETDPYWGPESRKIIVSLGKLAFNQLEKGNLIFYKADLAECHIDIKEASVYSGVFTKIFKEECGMYQDKVFCFVHLSLQEFLAALYVFLSFINDGFNLLSEEPPTSVEDKLLLLYKSAVDKALQSKNGQLDLFLRFLLGLSLETNQFVLRGLLGRTGTSSLTNTKTVSYIKEKIDGDLSPERSINLFHCLNELNDRSLVKEIEQYLTSGSLSRKSLSPAQLSALAFILLTSEEELDMFDLKKYSDSEEGLLRLLPVVKASKTSLLNGCHLSERCCEALASVLSSNSSSLRELDLSTNDLQDSGVKLLSAGLGSPLCTLETLRLNSCHLSARCCEALASVLSSNSCSLRELDLSTNDLQDSGVKLLSAGLGSPHCTLETLRLSGCLVTQGGCASLASALSSNPSHLRELDLSYNHPGDSGAALLSAGLEDPRWRLDTLSVEHGGVLRLKPALKKYACELTLDPNTFHRRLSLSEDNRKVTLVGEDQLYPDHPERFDYWEQVLGREALTGRCYWEVEWEGPVVIGVTYRGITRRGRGDDSWLGGNNKSWSLYCRDGGFSVRYDGRETDLPFPPAGSTRVGVYLDRPAGSLSFYRVSPGGGGSSDTLTHLHTFCSSFTQEDLLPGVWVRVWGSPGSASASLCKL
;
A
#
# COMPACT_ATOMS: atom_id res chain seq x y z
N MET A 1 5.97 27.48 -66.82
CA MET A 1 6.56 26.71 -65.72
C MET A 1 7.76 27.49 -65.24
N ASN A 2 7.62 28.20 -64.13
CA ASN A 2 8.66 29.07 -63.59
C ASN A 2 9.80 28.22 -62.97
N GLN A 3 11.03 28.73 -62.89
CA GLN A 3 12.16 27.99 -62.30
C GLN A 3 11.89 27.54 -60.85
N GLU A 4 11.06 28.25 -60.10
CA GLU A 4 10.61 27.87 -58.76
C GLU A 4 9.62 26.70 -58.75
N GLU A 5 8.67 26.64 -59.70
CA GLU A 5 7.76 25.47 -59.82
C GLU A 5 8.53 24.22 -60.25
N LEU A 6 9.52 24.37 -61.12
CA LEU A 6 10.37 23.27 -61.57
C LEU A 6 11.26 22.76 -60.41
N ALA A 7 11.80 23.69 -59.61
CA ALA A 7 12.55 23.38 -58.39
C ALA A 7 11.67 22.72 -57.33
N ASP A 8 10.44 23.19 -57.09
CA ASP A 8 9.52 22.59 -56.13
C ASP A 8 9.00 21.21 -56.59
N THR A 9 8.84 20.98 -57.89
CA THR A 9 8.47 19.66 -58.45
C THR A 9 9.63 18.66 -58.34
N LEU A 10 10.87 19.08 -58.63
CA LEU A 10 12.09 18.27 -58.48
C LEU A 10 12.44 18.01 -57.01
N LEU A 11 12.25 19.01 -56.14
CA LEU A 11 12.40 18.86 -54.69
C LEU A 11 11.32 17.92 -54.15
N GLY A 12 10.09 17.98 -54.67
CA GLY A 12 9.01 17.07 -54.33
C GLY A 12 9.32 15.60 -54.61
N SER A 13 9.81 15.26 -55.80
CA SER A 13 10.18 13.88 -56.14
C SER A 13 11.39 13.38 -55.35
N ALA A 14 12.43 14.21 -55.19
CA ALA A 14 13.62 13.86 -54.41
C ALA A 14 13.30 13.72 -52.91
N THR A 15 12.38 14.53 -52.38
CA THR A 15 11.91 14.46 -50.99
C THR A 15 11.16 13.15 -50.74
N VAL A 16 10.25 12.76 -51.63
CA VAL A 16 9.50 11.50 -51.49
C VAL A 16 10.44 10.29 -51.56
N GLU A 17 11.42 10.30 -52.46
CA GLU A 17 12.43 9.25 -52.55
C GLU A 17 13.31 9.18 -51.29
N CYS A 18 13.75 10.34 -50.77
CA CYS A 18 14.52 10.43 -49.53
C CYS A 18 13.70 9.92 -48.33
N GLN A 19 12.43 10.32 -48.21
CA GLN A 19 11.53 9.82 -47.19
C GLN A 19 11.39 8.30 -47.26
N HIS A 20 11.23 7.73 -48.46
CA HIS A 20 11.18 6.28 -48.63
C HIS A 20 12.49 5.59 -48.19
N LYS A 21 13.66 6.16 -48.51
CA LYS A 21 14.96 5.63 -48.09
C LYS A 21 15.13 5.69 -46.57
N ILE A 22 14.85 6.82 -45.93
CA ILE A 22 14.90 6.98 -44.47
C ILE A 22 13.91 6.02 -43.79
N LYS A 23 12.66 5.96 -44.26
CA LYS A 23 11.67 5.01 -43.72
C LYS A 23 12.13 3.57 -43.89
N SER A 24 12.73 3.20 -45.03
CA SER A 24 13.28 1.86 -45.24
C SER A 24 14.47 1.57 -44.32
N HIS A 25 15.36 2.54 -44.10
CA HIS A 25 16.49 2.42 -43.19
C HIS A 25 16.00 2.22 -41.75
N LEU A 26 15.10 3.08 -41.28
CA LEU A 26 14.54 3.01 -39.92
C LEU A 26 13.70 1.74 -39.71
N LYS A 27 12.97 1.26 -40.74
CA LYS A 27 12.35 -0.07 -40.71
C LYS A 27 13.39 -1.14 -40.47
N LYS A 28 14.47 -1.20 -41.28
CA LYS A 28 15.53 -2.21 -41.09
C LYS A 28 16.17 -2.11 -39.70
N LYS A 29 16.39 -0.88 -39.21
CA LYS A 29 17.04 -0.60 -37.93
C LYS A 29 16.19 -1.02 -36.72
N PHE A 30 14.87 -0.78 -36.74
CA PHE A 30 14.00 -1.00 -35.58
C PHE A 30 13.03 -2.19 -35.73
N LYS A 31 12.96 -2.83 -36.90
CA LYS A 31 12.11 -4.02 -37.11
C LYS A 31 12.52 -5.18 -36.21
N CYS A 32 13.82 -5.33 -35.93
CA CYS A 32 14.35 -6.37 -35.07
C CYS A 32 15.12 -5.73 -33.91
N VAL A 33 14.70 -5.98 -32.68
CA VAL A 33 15.41 -5.55 -31.47
C VAL A 33 15.88 -6.80 -30.74
N SER A 34 17.18 -6.92 -30.47
CA SER A 34 17.73 -8.05 -29.74
C SER A 34 17.59 -7.85 -28.24
N GLU A 35 16.75 -8.66 -27.60
CA GLU A 35 16.73 -8.85 -26.15
C GLU A 35 17.97 -9.66 -25.71
N GLY A 36 19.03 -8.98 -25.26
CA GLY A 36 20.25 -9.63 -24.74
C GLY A 36 21.21 -10.14 -25.82
N ILE A 37 21.88 -11.29 -25.59
CA ILE A 37 22.90 -11.85 -26.50
C ILE A 37 22.20 -12.48 -27.73
N PRO A 38 22.30 -11.91 -28.95
CA PRO A 38 21.60 -12.46 -30.10
C PRO A 38 22.16 -13.85 -30.45
N LYS A 39 21.31 -14.89 -30.42
CA LYS A 39 21.62 -16.19 -31.01
C LYS A 39 21.58 -16.04 -32.53
N ALA A 40 22.54 -16.63 -33.25
CA ALA A 40 22.52 -16.62 -34.71
C ALA A 40 21.18 -17.19 -35.21
N GLY A 41 20.37 -16.35 -35.88
CA GLY A 41 19.09 -16.75 -36.49
C GLY A 41 17.79 -16.39 -35.74
N ASN A 42 17.82 -15.93 -34.48
CA ASN A 42 16.60 -15.54 -33.75
C ASN A 42 16.53 -14.01 -33.56
N GLN A 43 16.02 -13.31 -34.57
CA GLN A 43 15.61 -11.93 -34.45
C GLN A 43 14.09 -11.89 -34.17
N THR A 44 13.69 -11.44 -32.99
CA THR A 44 12.27 -11.23 -32.66
C THR A 44 11.85 -9.85 -33.17
N GLY A 45 10.71 -9.76 -33.86
CA GLY A 45 10.20 -8.49 -34.34
C GLY A 45 9.81 -7.59 -33.16
N LEU A 46 10.09 -6.28 -33.21
CA LEU A 46 9.70 -5.35 -32.15
C LEU A 46 8.18 -5.43 -31.87
N ASN A 47 7.38 -5.56 -32.92
CA ASN A 47 5.92 -5.69 -32.82
C ASN A 47 5.47 -7.01 -32.14
N ASP A 48 6.30 -8.05 -32.12
CA ASP A 48 5.91 -9.36 -31.59
C ASP A 48 5.94 -9.41 -30.05
N PHE A 49 6.78 -8.60 -29.41
CA PHE A 49 6.90 -8.53 -27.95
C PHE A 49 6.47 -7.17 -27.36
N TYR A 50 6.27 -6.14 -28.19
CA TYR A 50 5.84 -4.83 -27.72
C TYR A 50 4.48 -4.91 -27.03
N THR A 51 4.45 -4.43 -25.80
CA THR A 51 3.24 -4.22 -25.00
C THR A 51 3.11 -2.72 -24.80
N GLU A 52 1.94 -2.16 -25.08
CA GLU A 52 1.71 -0.72 -24.99
C GLU A 52 1.97 -0.24 -23.55
N ILE A 53 2.70 0.87 -23.40
CA ILE A 53 3.10 1.37 -22.09
C ILE A 53 2.15 2.48 -21.67
N PHE A 54 1.75 2.51 -20.40
CA PHE A 54 0.85 3.52 -19.86
C PHE A 54 1.58 4.87 -19.70
N ILE A 55 1.08 5.92 -20.38
CA ILE A 55 1.63 7.28 -20.36
C ILE A 55 0.56 8.24 -19.85
N THR A 56 0.97 9.19 -19.02
CA THR A 56 0.07 10.18 -18.38
C THR A 56 0.66 11.59 -18.48
N GLU A 57 -0.17 12.63 -18.36
CA GLU A 57 0.33 14.01 -18.23
C GLU A 57 0.66 14.31 -16.77
N ARG A 58 1.76 15.03 -16.55
CA ARG A 58 2.19 15.43 -15.21
C ARG A 58 1.64 16.82 -14.87
N GLY A 59 0.95 16.95 -13.74
CA GLY A 59 0.56 18.26 -13.17
C GLY A 59 1.78 19.13 -12.83
N SER A 60 1.63 20.46 -12.89
CA SER A 60 2.72 21.42 -12.76
C SER A 60 3.54 21.27 -11.47
N GLY A 61 4.86 21.04 -11.59
CA GLY A 61 5.83 21.83 -10.83
C GLY A 61 6.83 21.17 -9.88
N GLU A 62 6.68 19.92 -9.42
CA GLU A 62 7.67 19.34 -8.48
C GLU A 62 8.46 18.17 -9.09
N VAL A 63 9.75 18.41 -9.34
CA VAL A 63 10.74 17.40 -9.75
C VAL A 63 10.94 16.45 -8.57
N ASN A 64 10.36 15.25 -8.64
CA ASN A 64 10.55 14.27 -7.57
C ASN A 64 11.99 13.71 -7.71
N LYS A 65 12.83 13.97 -6.69
CA LYS A 65 14.26 13.58 -6.67
C LYS A 65 14.49 12.20 -6.06
N GLU A 66 13.42 11.47 -5.75
CA GLU A 66 13.48 10.12 -5.17
C GLU A 66 14.08 9.09 -6.14
N HIS A 67 14.76 8.08 -5.57
CA HIS A 67 15.32 6.96 -6.32
C HIS A 67 14.24 6.11 -6.99
N GLU A 68 14.63 5.46 -8.08
CA GLU A 68 13.76 4.77 -9.03
C GLU A 68 12.90 3.68 -8.37
N VAL A 69 13.43 2.98 -7.36
CA VAL A 69 12.68 1.94 -6.62
C VAL A 69 11.51 2.53 -5.84
N ARG A 70 11.71 3.68 -5.19
CA ARG A 70 10.66 4.35 -4.41
C ARG A 70 9.55 4.90 -5.30
N LEU A 71 9.90 5.36 -6.50
CA LEU A 71 8.93 5.81 -7.49
C LEU A 71 8.05 4.67 -8.01
N ILE A 72 8.58 3.46 -8.20
CA ILE A 72 7.79 2.26 -8.57
C ILE A 72 6.84 1.88 -7.44
N GLU A 73 7.36 1.80 -6.22
CA GLU A 73 6.57 1.41 -5.05
C GLU A 73 5.45 2.42 -4.78
N THR A 74 5.71 3.71 -4.97
CA THR A 74 4.70 4.77 -4.86
C THR A 74 3.72 4.77 -6.03
N ALA A 75 4.19 4.57 -7.27
CA ALA A 75 3.34 4.54 -8.46
C ALA A 75 2.39 3.33 -8.47
N SER A 76 2.83 2.17 -7.99
CA SER A 76 1.98 0.98 -7.82
C SER A 76 0.84 1.19 -6.80
N ARG A 77 0.96 2.20 -5.93
CA ARG A 77 -0.06 2.58 -4.92
C ARG A 77 -1.02 3.66 -5.42
N LYS A 78 -0.67 4.41 -6.47
CA LYS A 78 -1.52 5.48 -7.00
C LYS A 78 -2.65 4.87 -7.83
N PRO A 79 -3.93 5.21 -7.54
CA PRO A 79 -5.04 4.73 -8.35
C PRO A 79 -4.96 5.34 -9.76
N ALA A 80 -5.19 4.52 -10.78
CA ALA A 80 -5.13 4.89 -12.20
C ALA A 80 -6.18 5.93 -12.65
N LYS A 81 -6.93 6.56 -11.73
CA LYS A 81 -8.20 7.24 -12.02
C LYS A 81 -8.17 8.76 -11.95
N GLU A 82 -7.05 9.38 -11.57
CA GLU A 82 -6.86 10.83 -11.70
C GLU A 82 -6.05 11.23 -12.95
N GLU A 83 -5.52 10.26 -13.69
CA GLU A 83 -4.59 10.53 -14.81
C GLU A 83 -5.18 10.06 -16.13
N THR A 84 -5.46 11.01 -17.04
CA THR A 84 -5.92 10.71 -18.40
C THR A 84 -4.81 9.99 -19.17
N PRO A 85 -5.02 8.74 -19.64
CA PRO A 85 -4.03 8.06 -20.44
C PRO A 85 -3.82 8.77 -21.77
N ILE A 86 -2.55 8.95 -22.14
CA ILE A 86 -2.15 9.50 -23.42
C ILE A 86 -1.64 8.35 -24.28
N LYS A 87 -2.27 8.13 -25.43
CA LYS A 87 -1.70 7.23 -26.43
C LYS A 87 -0.43 7.83 -27.02
N CYS A 88 0.56 7.00 -27.34
CA CYS A 88 1.82 7.45 -27.92
C CYS A 88 1.63 8.29 -29.20
N GLU A 89 0.64 7.94 -30.03
CA GLU A 89 0.25 8.69 -31.25
C GLU A 89 -0.34 10.07 -30.96
N ASP A 90 -0.88 10.29 -29.76
CA ASP A 90 -1.54 11.52 -29.34
C ASP A 90 -0.63 12.42 -28.50
N ILE A 91 0.67 12.11 -28.41
CA ILE A 91 1.57 12.77 -27.47
C ILE A 91 1.67 14.30 -27.69
N PHE A 92 1.60 14.73 -28.96
CA PHE A 92 1.58 16.13 -29.39
C PHE A 92 0.17 16.73 -29.52
N LYS A 93 -0.90 15.97 -29.23
CA LYS A 93 -2.25 16.51 -29.22
C LYS A 93 -2.51 17.25 -27.90
N PRO A 94 -3.15 18.45 -27.97
CA PRO A 94 -3.61 19.13 -26.78
C PRO A 94 -4.71 18.34 -26.07
N LEU A 95 -4.81 18.49 -24.74
CA LEU A 95 -5.93 17.94 -23.99
C LEU A 95 -7.22 18.72 -24.25
N PRO A 96 -8.41 18.10 -24.08
CA PRO A 96 -9.68 18.79 -24.21
C PRO A 96 -9.74 20.04 -23.32
N GLY A 97 -9.88 21.23 -23.91
CA GLY A 97 -9.97 22.51 -23.19
C GLY A 97 -8.71 23.38 -23.19
N ARG A 98 -7.59 22.97 -23.82
CA ARG A 98 -6.41 23.82 -24.05
C ARG A 98 -6.05 23.87 -25.53
N ASP A 99 -6.30 24.98 -26.21
CA ASP A 99 -6.03 25.12 -27.66
C ASP A 99 -4.59 25.55 -28.02
N GLN A 100 -3.64 25.49 -27.07
CA GLN A 100 -2.26 25.89 -27.35
C GLN A 100 -1.51 24.80 -28.14
N PRO A 101 -0.76 25.18 -29.20
CA PRO A 101 0.03 24.22 -29.98
C PRO A 101 1.22 23.72 -29.16
N ILE A 102 1.37 22.40 -29.07
CA ILE A 102 2.49 21.75 -28.36
C ILE A 102 3.67 21.57 -29.33
N ARG A 103 4.79 22.23 -29.04
CA ARG A 103 6.04 22.10 -29.79
C ARG A 103 7.01 21.13 -29.11
N THR A 104 7.25 21.29 -27.81
CA THR A 104 8.21 20.50 -27.04
C THR A 104 7.50 19.64 -26.00
N VAL A 105 7.66 18.32 -26.11
CA VAL A 105 7.21 17.34 -25.12
C VAL A 105 8.41 16.77 -24.38
N MET A 106 8.36 16.75 -23.05
CA MET A 106 9.31 16.03 -22.22
C MET A 106 8.65 14.83 -21.55
N THR A 107 9.14 13.64 -21.86
CA THR A 107 8.69 12.39 -21.26
C THR A 107 9.66 11.93 -20.20
N THR A 108 9.17 11.84 -18.97
CA THR A 108 9.91 11.39 -17.80
C THR A 108 9.53 9.95 -17.44
N GLY A 109 10.43 9.24 -16.74
CA GLY A 109 10.14 7.92 -16.20
C GLY A 109 11.38 7.27 -15.61
N VAL A 110 11.20 6.30 -14.71
CA VAL A 110 12.30 5.55 -14.08
C VAL A 110 13.14 4.78 -15.10
N ALA A 111 14.35 4.33 -14.76
CA ALA A 111 15.13 3.54 -15.70
C ALA A 111 14.40 2.23 -16.05
N GLY A 112 14.66 1.70 -17.26
CA GLY A 112 14.08 0.43 -17.70
C GLY A 112 12.58 0.46 -18.00
N ILE A 113 11.88 1.57 -17.71
CA ILE A 113 10.42 1.70 -17.88
C ILE A 113 9.95 1.65 -19.34
N GLY A 114 10.89 1.69 -20.29
CA GLY A 114 10.61 1.54 -21.72
C GLY A 114 10.59 2.83 -22.53
N LYS A 115 11.13 3.96 -22.02
CA LYS A 115 11.22 5.25 -22.74
C LYS A 115 11.88 5.11 -24.13
N THR A 116 13.02 4.44 -24.22
CA THR A 116 13.72 4.21 -25.50
C THR A 116 12.95 3.27 -26.42
N ILE A 117 12.30 2.24 -25.89
CA ILE A 117 11.45 1.34 -26.69
C ILE A 117 10.23 2.10 -27.23
N LEU A 118 9.69 3.03 -26.45
CA LEU A 118 8.57 3.88 -26.85
C LEU A 118 8.95 4.79 -28.04
N THR A 119 10.10 5.47 -27.99
CA THR A 119 10.58 6.33 -29.08
C THR A 119 10.93 5.53 -30.34
N GLN A 120 11.52 4.34 -30.17
CA GLN A 120 11.77 3.40 -31.27
C GLN A 120 10.47 2.90 -31.90
N LYS A 121 9.47 2.53 -31.11
CA LYS A 121 8.16 2.07 -31.60
C LYS A 121 7.43 3.17 -32.36
N PHE A 122 7.41 4.39 -31.84
CA PHE A 122 6.85 5.55 -32.54
C PHE A 122 7.53 5.77 -33.91
N THR A 123 8.85 5.70 -33.93
CA THR A 123 9.64 5.86 -35.17
C THR A 123 9.36 4.74 -36.16
N LEU A 124 9.20 3.49 -35.69
CA LEU A 124 8.86 2.34 -36.52
C LEU A 124 7.44 2.48 -37.10
N ASP A 125 6.45 2.88 -36.32
CA ASP A 125 5.07 3.07 -36.79
C ASP A 125 4.97 4.18 -37.85
N TRP A 126 5.70 5.28 -37.67
CA TRP A 126 5.84 6.34 -38.67
C TRP A 126 6.51 5.81 -39.96
N ALA A 127 7.57 5.01 -39.82
CA ALA A 127 8.26 4.43 -40.95
C ALA A 127 7.36 3.43 -41.71
N GLU A 128 6.60 2.60 -40.99
CA GLU A 128 5.61 1.65 -41.53
C GLU A 128 4.38 2.34 -42.12
N GLY A 129 4.16 3.62 -41.84
CA GLY A 129 2.99 4.36 -42.31
C GLY A 129 1.71 3.99 -41.56
N LYS A 130 1.83 3.55 -40.30
CA LYS A 130 0.70 3.20 -39.43
C LYS A 130 0.13 4.42 -38.70
N ALA A 131 0.98 5.37 -38.31
CA ALA A 131 0.61 6.57 -37.55
C ALA A 131 1.48 7.79 -37.93
N ASN A 132 1.08 8.97 -37.47
CA ASN A 132 1.80 10.25 -37.64
C ASN A 132 2.07 10.65 -39.12
N HIS A 133 1.09 10.43 -40.00
CA HIS A 133 1.20 10.73 -41.43
C HIS A 133 1.40 12.21 -41.75
N ASP A 134 1.14 13.11 -40.79
CA ASP A 134 1.37 14.55 -40.91
C ASP A 134 2.85 14.96 -40.83
N ILE A 135 3.73 14.07 -40.33
CA ILE A 135 5.17 14.33 -40.15
C ILE A 135 5.94 13.89 -41.40
N HIS A 136 6.73 14.81 -41.96
CA HIS A 136 7.53 14.58 -43.17
C HIS A 136 8.87 13.90 -42.85
N PHE A 137 9.53 14.30 -41.76
CA PHE A 137 10.80 13.73 -41.32
C PHE A 137 10.81 13.53 -39.81
N THR A 138 11.30 12.36 -39.38
CA THR A 138 11.52 12.03 -37.97
C THR A 138 13.00 11.72 -37.77
N PHE A 139 13.69 12.52 -36.96
CA PHE A 139 15.09 12.35 -36.63
C PHE A 139 15.24 11.90 -35.17
N LEU A 140 15.52 10.62 -34.97
CA LEU A 140 15.84 10.07 -33.65
C LEU A 140 17.34 10.22 -33.38
N LEU A 141 17.69 11.09 -32.44
CA LEU A 141 19.04 11.37 -31.98
C LEU A 141 19.16 10.96 -30.51
N THR A 142 20.15 10.15 -30.16
CA THR A 142 20.41 9.82 -28.76
C THR A 142 21.44 10.78 -28.17
N PHE A 143 21.27 11.21 -26.91
CA PHE A 143 22.29 12.02 -26.25
C PHE A 143 23.61 11.27 -26.09
N ARG A 144 23.58 9.93 -26.03
CA ARG A 144 24.77 9.07 -26.09
C ARG A 144 25.60 9.33 -27.35
N GLU A 145 24.96 9.43 -28.50
CA GLU A 145 25.63 9.71 -29.77
C GLU A 145 26.10 11.16 -29.86
N LEU A 146 25.28 12.11 -29.37
CA LEU A 146 25.62 13.54 -29.41
C LEU A 146 26.84 13.88 -28.54
N ASN A 147 27.03 13.17 -27.43
CA ASN A 147 28.21 13.32 -26.56
C ASN A 147 29.55 13.06 -27.30
N LEU A 148 29.55 12.24 -28.36
CA LEU A 148 30.75 11.94 -29.16
C LEU A 148 31.18 13.11 -30.05
N LEU A 149 30.28 14.06 -30.30
CA LEU A 149 30.49 15.20 -31.18
C LEU A 149 30.80 16.49 -30.41
N LYS A 150 30.96 16.41 -29.07
CA LYS A 150 31.10 17.57 -28.17
C LYS A 150 32.27 18.51 -28.50
N GLU A 151 33.36 18.00 -29.09
CA GLU A 151 34.60 18.76 -29.37
C GLU A 151 34.64 19.30 -30.80
N LYS A 152 33.52 19.26 -31.52
CA LYS A 152 33.42 19.64 -32.93
C LYS A 152 32.34 20.67 -33.18
N GLU A 153 32.53 21.39 -34.27
CA GLU A 153 31.55 22.30 -34.82
C GLU A 153 30.86 21.64 -36.02
N TYR A 154 29.54 21.81 -36.06
CA TYR A 154 28.65 21.35 -37.11
C TYR A 154 27.62 22.43 -37.36
N SER A 155 27.14 22.58 -38.58
CA SER A 155 25.83 23.18 -38.82
C SER A 155 24.73 22.16 -38.53
N LEU A 156 23.48 22.60 -38.35
CA LEU A 156 22.36 21.67 -38.12
C LEU A 156 22.17 20.74 -39.33
N VAL A 157 22.35 21.26 -40.55
CA VAL A 157 22.30 20.46 -41.78
C VAL A 157 23.41 19.40 -41.80
N GLU A 158 24.65 19.77 -41.47
CA GLU A 158 25.76 18.82 -41.42
C GLU A 158 25.59 17.78 -40.32
N LEU A 159 25.02 18.16 -39.18
CA LEU A 159 24.70 17.24 -38.09
C LEU A 159 23.66 16.20 -38.56
N LEU A 160 22.61 16.64 -39.26
CA LEU A 160 21.60 15.73 -39.82
C LEU A 160 22.16 14.83 -40.92
N HIS A 161 22.97 15.39 -41.83
CA HIS A 161 23.68 14.61 -42.85
C HIS A 161 24.63 13.58 -42.25
N HIS A 162 25.19 13.86 -41.08
CA HIS A 162 26.06 12.94 -40.36
C HIS A 162 25.31 11.73 -39.79
N PHE A 163 24.09 11.92 -39.29
CA PHE A 163 23.27 10.84 -38.72
C PHE A 163 22.36 10.15 -39.74
N PHE A 164 21.99 10.83 -40.81
CA PHE A 164 21.05 10.39 -41.84
C PHE A 164 21.64 10.68 -43.22
N ILE A 165 22.56 9.83 -43.69
CA ILE A 165 23.30 10.04 -44.93
C ILE A 165 22.37 10.17 -46.15
N GLU A 166 21.19 9.56 -46.10
CA GLU A 166 20.15 9.64 -47.12
C GLU A 166 19.68 11.08 -47.38
N THR A 167 19.74 11.94 -46.36
CA THR A 167 19.41 13.37 -46.50
C THR A 167 20.48 14.15 -47.26
N LYS A 168 21.75 13.73 -47.11
CA LYS A 168 22.89 14.26 -47.86
C LYS A 168 22.84 13.84 -49.32
N GLU A 169 22.57 12.55 -49.57
CA GLU A 169 22.43 12.00 -50.92
C GLU A 169 21.28 12.65 -51.70
N ALA A 170 20.18 12.99 -51.02
CA ALA A 170 19.05 13.69 -51.60
C ALA A 170 19.22 15.22 -51.69
N GLY A 171 20.35 15.77 -51.22
CA GLY A 171 20.63 17.21 -51.26
C GLY A 171 19.68 18.06 -50.40
N ILE A 172 19.09 17.49 -49.35
CA ILE A 172 18.13 18.20 -48.49
C ILE A 172 18.90 19.10 -47.52
N CYS A 173 18.73 20.41 -47.68
CA CYS A 173 19.39 21.43 -46.84
C CYS A 173 18.43 22.52 -46.32
N ARG A 174 17.12 22.41 -46.59
CA ARG A 174 16.08 23.37 -46.21
C ARG A 174 14.98 22.68 -45.42
N TYR A 175 15.21 22.47 -44.12
CA TYR A 175 14.29 21.73 -43.26
C TYR A 175 13.08 22.56 -42.82
N GLU A 176 13.13 23.89 -42.97
CA GLU A 176 12.05 24.82 -42.59
C GLU A 176 10.76 24.57 -43.38
N ARG A 177 10.87 23.99 -44.58
CA ARG A 177 9.74 23.70 -45.48
C ARG A 177 8.97 22.42 -45.12
N PHE A 178 9.45 21.65 -44.14
CA PHE A 178 8.89 20.36 -43.79
C PHE A 178 8.39 20.34 -42.34
N LYS A 179 7.38 19.51 -42.06
CA LYS A 179 7.04 19.17 -40.67
C LYS A 179 8.05 18.16 -40.16
N VAL A 180 9.01 18.64 -39.37
CA VAL A 180 10.10 17.84 -38.81
C VAL A 180 9.83 17.55 -37.34
N LEU A 181 10.09 16.31 -36.92
CA LEU A 181 10.11 15.89 -35.53
C LEU A 181 11.54 15.46 -35.14
N PHE A 182 12.07 16.07 -34.10
CA PHE A 182 13.29 15.63 -33.43
C PHE A 182 12.91 14.82 -32.19
N ILE A 183 13.35 13.57 -32.14
CA ILE A 183 13.25 12.74 -30.93
C ILE A 183 14.64 12.68 -30.31
N MET A 184 14.78 13.22 -29.11
CA MET A 184 16.02 13.29 -28.35
C MET A 184 15.96 12.33 -27.16
N ASP A 185 16.55 11.15 -27.33
CA ASP A 185 16.46 10.07 -26.33
C ASP A 185 17.61 10.14 -25.31
N GLY A 186 17.28 10.06 -24.02
CA GLY A 186 18.24 9.88 -22.92
C GLY A 186 18.92 11.16 -22.41
N LEU A 187 18.20 12.23 -22.12
CA LEU A 187 18.80 13.48 -21.59
C LEU A 187 19.60 13.28 -20.30
N ASP A 188 19.22 12.31 -19.47
CA ASP A 188 19.95 11.95 -18.24
C ASP A 188 21.36 11.40 -18.49
N GLU A 189 21.69 11.10 -19.75
CA GLU A 189 22.99 10.63 -20.21
C GLU A 189 23.79 11.74 -20.92
N CYS A 190 23.24 12.94 -21.04
CA CYS A 190 23.88 14.05 -21.71
C CYS A 190 25.10 14.56 -20.91
N ARG A 191 26.23 14.73 -21.58
CA ARG A 191 27.45 15.34 -21.00
C ARG A 191 27.75 16.72 -21.56
N LEU A 192 26.93 17.19 -22.50
CA LEU A 192 27.00 18.55 -23.00
C LEU A 192 26.57 19.53 -21.89
N PRO A 193 27.16 20.73 -21.81
CA PRO A 193 26.81 21.73 -20.79
C PRO A 193 25.31 22.10 -20.76
N LEU A 194 24.65 22.08 -21.93
CA LEU A 194 23.30 22.57 -22.19
C LEU A 194 23.10 23.97 -21.61
N ASN A 195 24.00 24.90 -21.95
CA ASN A 195 23.99 26.22 -21.33
C ASN A 195 22.94 27.16 -21.93
N PHE A 196 21.68 26.99 -21.50
CA PHE A 196 20.55 27.81 -21.93
C PHE A 196 20.65 29.30 -21.56
N GLN A 197 21.58 29.72 -20.70
CA GLN A 197 21.74 31.13 -20.33
C GLN A 197 22.82 31.83 -21.15
N ASN A 198 23.97 31.17 -21.35
CA ASN A 198 25.14 31.82 -21.96
C ASN A 198 25.34 31.48 -23.45
N ASN A 199 24.66 30.44 -23.98
CA ASN A 199 24.80 30.10 -25.38
C ASN A 199 24.18 31.17 -26.28
N GLN A 200 24.98 31.61 -27.25
CA GLN A 200 24.62 32.60 -28.26
C GLN A 200 23.37 32.16 -29.03
N THR A 201 22.51 33.12 -29.39
CA THR A 201 21.35 32.86 -30.24
C THR A 201 21.82 32.47 -31.63
N TRP A 202 21.36 31.31 -32.10
CA TRP A 202 21.76 30.73 -33.38
C TRP A 202 20.52 30.40 -34.21
N THR A 203 20.38 31.04 -35.37
CA THR A 203 19.16 30.94 -36.21
C THR A 203 19.40 30.32 -37.57
N ASP A 204 20.63 30.35 -38.09
CA ASP A 204 20.95 29.77 -39.40
C ASP A 204 21.29 28.28 -39.27
N VAL A 205 20.55 27.44 -40.00
CA VAL A 205 20.74 25.98 -40.02
C VAL A 205 22.00 25.53 -40.76
N LYS A 206 22.63 26.42 -41.55
CA LYS A 206 23.82 26.13 -42.38
C LYS A 206 25.13 26.63 -41.78
N GLU A 207 25.08 27.52 -40.79
CA GLU A 207 26.30 28.00 -40.14
C GLU A 207 26.78 27.04 -39.06
N PRO A 208 28.10 26.73 -39.01
CA PRO A 208 28.65 25.80 -38.04
C PRO A 208 28.73 26.40 -36.64
N SER A 209 28.37 25.61 -35.64
CA SER A 209 28.51 25.92 -34.22
C SER A 209 28.75 24.66 -33.40
N SER A 210 29.04 24.82 -32.11
CA SER A 210 29.13 23.66 -31.22
C SER A 210 27.78 22.95 -31.10
N VAL A 211 27.81 21.63 -30.88
CA VAL A 211 26.60 20.83 -30.68
C VAL A 211 25.76 21.35 -29.51
N ASP A 212 26.39 21.87 -28.47
CA ASP A 212 25.71 22.47 -27.32
C ASP A 212 24.85 23.69 -27.71
N VAL A 213 25.42 24.59 -28.52
CA VAL A 213 24.74 25.78 -29.05
C VAL A 213 23.59 25.36 -29.98
N LEU A 214 23.82 24.40 -30.88
CA LEU A 214 22.76 23.91 -31.76
C LEU A 214 21.57 23.33 -31.00
N LEU A 215 21.81 22.47 -30.00
CA LEU A 215 20.74 21.81 -29.25
C LEU A 215 19.96 22.78 -28.37
N THR A 216 20.65 23.70 -27.69
CA THR A 216 19.98 24.71 -26.86
C THR A 216 19.09 25.63 -27.69
N ASN A 217 19.57 26.11 -28.84
CA ASN A 217 18.76 26.94 -29.76
C ASN A 217 17.63 26.15 -30.44
N LEU A 218 17.84 24.87 -30.77
CA LEU A 218 16.78 24.00 -31.26
C LEU A 218 15.68 23.84 -30.20
N ILE A 219 16.04 23.59 -28.94
CA ILE A 219 15.07 23.41 -27.85
C ILE A 219 14.32 24.72 -27.55
N ARG A 220 15.02 25.87 -27.47
CA ARG A 220 14.39 27.19 -27.30
C ARG A 220 13.45 27.57 -28.44
N GLY A 221 13.70 27.05 -29.65
CA GLY A 221 12.94 27.40 -30.85
C GLY A 221 13.54 28.53 -31.69
N ASP A 222 14.75 28.99 -31.35
CA ASP A 222 15.52 29.94 -32.16
C ASP A 222 15.98 29.29 -33.48
N LEU A 223 16.29 27.99 -33.44
CA LEU A 223 16.70 27.19 -34.58
C LEU A 223 15.58 26.21 -34.97
N LEU A 224 15.12 26.26 -36.23
CA LEU A 224 13.93 25.54 -36.71
C LEU A 224 12.68 25.70 -35.80
N PRO A 225 12.06 26.90 -35.76
CA PRO A 225 10.92 27.17 -34.88
C PRO A 225 9.72 26.25 -35.11
N SER A 226 9.50 25.82 -36.37
CA SER A 226 8.39 24.95 -36.77
C SER A 226 8.57 23.47 -36.42
N ALA A 227 9.75 23.06 -35.94
CA ALA A 227 10.04 21.67 -35.61
C ALA A 227 9.40 21.26 -34.28
N ARG A 228 8.85 20.04 -34.23
CA ARG A 228 8.42 19.39 -32.98
C ARG A 228 9.61 18.73 -32.30
N ILE A 229 9.62 18.73 -30.98
CA ILE A 229 10.69 18.13 -30.18
C ILE A 229 10.08 17.19 -29.14
N TRP A 230 10.61 15.97 -29.07
CA TRP A 230 10.27 15.01 -28.04
C TRP A 230 11.54 14.57 -27.30
N ILE A 231 11.61 14.86 -26.00
CA ILE A 231 12.78 14.58 -25.17
C ILE A 231 12.41 13.50 -24.14
N THR A 232 13.22 12.46 -24.01
CA THR A 232 13.04 11.46 -22.94
C THR A 232 14.12 11.62 -21.87
N THR A 233 13.74 11.43 -20.61
CA THR A 233 14.68 11.58 -19.49
C THR A 233 14.23 10.86 -18.22
N ARG A 234 15.14 10.68 -17.26
CA ARG A 234 14.78 10.35 -15.88
C ARG A 234 14.36 11.61 -15.12
N PRO A 235 13.44 11.51 -14.14
CA PRO A 235 12.94 12.68 -13.40
C PRO A 235 14.06 13.57 -12.83
N ALA A 236 15.13 12.95 -12.31
CA ALA A 236 16.27 13.66 -11.73
C ALA A 236 17.04 14.57 -12.70
N ALA A 237 16.97 14.32 -14.02
CA ALA A 237 17.67 15.11 -15.04
C ALA A 237 16.76 16.04 -15.83
N ALA A 238 15.44 16.02 -15.56
CA ALA A 238 14.46 16.86 -16.25
C ALA A 238 14.73 18.36 -16.07
N ASN A 239 15.25 18.75 -14.91
CA ASN A 239 15.58 20.13 -14.56
C ASN A 239 16.77 20.72 -15.33
N ARG A 240 17.47 19.94 -16.17
CA ARG A 240 18.53 20.45 -17.04
C ARG A 240 17.99 21.29 -18.19
N ILE A 241 16.71 21.14 -18.51
CA ILE A 241 16.01 21.97 -19.49
C ILE A 241 15.10 22.94 -18.72
N PRO A 242 15.17 24.25 -18.99
CA PRO A 242 14.27 25.22 -18.38
C PRO A 242 12.80 24.89 -18.63
N ALA A 243 11.95 25.06 -17.62
CA ALA A 243 10.53 24.75 -17.71
C ALA A 243 9.82 25.58 -18.79
N GLU A 244 10.27 26.80 -19.05
CA GLU A 244 9.76 27.66 -20.13
C GLU A 244 10.00 27.11 -21.55
N CYS A 245 10.92 26.17 -21.72
CA CYS A 245 11.21 25.55 -23.02
C CYS A 245 10.35 24.30 -23.30
N VAL A 246 9.44 23.95 -22.38
CA VAL A 246 8.72 22.67 -22.38
C VAL A 246 7.22 22.92 -22.26
N ASP A 247 6.48 22.67 -23.35
CA ASP A 247 5.04 22.92 -23.38
C ASP A 247 4.24 21.85 -22.63
N LYS A 248 4.74 20.60 -22.65
CA LYS A 248 4.05 19.45 -22.07
C LYS A 248 5.02 18.46 -21.42
N VAL A 249 4.72 18.06 -20.19
CA VAL A 249 5.47 17.03 -19.47
C VAL A 249 4.60 15.78 -19.34
N THR A 250 5.09 14.65 -19.85
CA THR A 250 4.44 13.35 -19.71
C THR A 250 5.28 12.41 -18.84
N GLU A 251 4.64 11.40 -18.26
CA GLU A 251 5.27 10.39 -17.42
C GLU A 251 4.91 8.98 -17.92
N VAL A 252 5.94 8.17 -18.17
CA VAL A 252 5.78 6.74 -18.44
C VAL A 252 5.68 6.01 -17.12
N ARG A 253 4.50 5.44 -16.84
CA ARG A 253 4.20 4.75 -15.59
C ARG A 253 4.72 3.33 -15.58
N GLY A 254 4.67 2.60 -16.69
CA GLY A 254 5.07 1.19 -16.79
C GLY A 254 3.92 0.27 -17.18
N PHE A 255 4.01 -1.01 -16.84
CA PHE A 255 2.96 -2.01 -17.08
C PHE A 255 1.95 -2.05 -15.94
N THR A 256 0.68 -1.88 -16.30
CA THR A 256 -0.48 -2.25 -15.48
C THR A 256 -0.57 -3.77 -15.32
N ASP A 257 -1.34 -4.26 -14.35
CA ASP A 257 -1.46 -5.70 -14.13
C ASP A 257 -1.91 -6.49 -15.37
N PRO A 258 -2.88 -6.03 -16.17
CA PRO A 258 -3.21 -6.67 -17.45
C PRO A 258 -2.04 -6.68 -18.45
N GLN A 259 -1.30 -5.57 -18.54
CA GLN A 259 -0.15 -5.45 -19.44
C GLN A 259 1.02 -6.36 -19.04
N LYS A 260 1.23 -6.60 -17.74
CA LYS A 260 2.22 -7.57 -17.26
C LYS A 260 1.93 -8.96 -17.83
N GLU A 261 0.67 -9.39 -17.75
CA GLU A 261 0.27 -10.69 -18.28
C GLU A 261 0.36 -10.74 -19.82
N GLU A 262 -0.07 -9.67 -20.50
CA GLU A 262 0.04 -9.54 -21.95
C GLU A 262 1.49 -9.72 -22.42
N TYR A 263 2.44 -9.07 -21.73
CA TYR A 263 3.86 -9.20 -22.02
C TYR A 263 4.33 -10.67 -21.94
N PHE A 264 4.01 -11.38 -20.85
CA PHE A 264 4.43 -12.78 -20.71
C PHE A 264 3.76 -13.70 -21.73
N ARG A 265 2.48 -13.47 -22.07
CA ARG A 265 1.77 -14.22 -23.12
C ARG A 265 2.36 -13.97 -24.50
N LYS A 266 2.77 -12.74 -24.82
CA LYS A 266 3.43 -12.41 -26.09
C LYS A 266 4.83 -13.03 -26.18
N ARG A 267 5.57 -13.02 -25.07
CA ARG A 267 6.95 -13.50 -25.02
C ARG A 267 7.09 -15.02 -25.11
N PHE A 268 6.10 -15.78 -24.62
CA PHE A 268 6.10 -17.25 -24.62
C PHE A 268 4.98 -17.79 -25.52
N ARG A 269 5.37 -18.45 -26.63
CA ARG A 269 4.42 -19.07 -27.56
C ARG A 269 3.63 -20.23 -26.95
N GLU A 270 4.18 -20.87 -25.92
CA GLU A 270 3.56 -21.99 -25.21
C GLU A 270 2.70 -21.47 -24.05
N GLU A 271 1.39 -21.70 -24.14
CA GLU A 271 0.40 -21.14 -23.22
C GLU A 271 0.52 -21.69 -21.78
N THR A 272 0.84 -22.98 -21.64
CA THR A 272 1.09 -23.65 -20.34
C THR A 272 2.27 -23.02 -19.60
N LEU A 273 3.38 -22.77 -20.32
CA LEU A 273 4.57 -22.11 -19.79
C LEU A 273 4.25 -20.66 -19.39
N ALA A 274 3.57 -19.91 -20.25
CA ALA A 274 3.17 -18.53 -19.99
C ALA A 274 2.28 -18.44 -18.72
N ASN A 275 1.26 -19.29 -18.60
CA ASN A 275 0.36 -19.32 -17.46
C ASN A 275 1.06 -19.73 -16.16
N THR A 276 2.04 -20.65 -16.23
CA THR A 276 2.86 -21.05 -15.08
C THR A 276 3.71 -19.87 -14.58
N ILE A 277 4.35 -19.14 -15.50
CA ILE A 277 5.16 -17.96 -15.18
C ILE A 277 4.28 -16.84 -14.60
N ILE A 278 3.13 -16.55 -15.23
CA ILE A 278 2.19 -15.54 -14.73
C ILE A 278 1.70 -15.91 -13.32
N SER A 279 1.36 -17.18 -13.09
CA SER A 279 0.95 -17.66 -11.78
C SER A 279 2.06 -17.48 -10.73
N HIS A 280 3.30 -17.85 -11.06
CA HIS A 280 4.45 -17.65 -10.16
C HIS A 280 4.72 -16.17 -9.86
N VAL A 281 4.71 -15.32 -10.89
CA VAL A 281 4.89 -13.87 -10.73
C VAL A 281 3.78 -13.27 -9.88
N LYS A 282 2.53 -13.72 -10.02
CA LYS A 282 1.41 -13.29 -9.16
C LYS A 282 1.55 -13.78 -7.71
N LYS A 283 1.99 -15.02 -7.51
CA LYS A 283 2.25 -15.58 -6.17
C LYS A 283 3.36 -14.82 -5.45
N SER A 284 4.43 -14.44 -6.14
CA SER A 284 5.48 -13.61 -5.55
C SER A 284 5.19 -12.12 -5.74
N ARG A 285 4.59 -11.47 -4.73
CA ARG A 285 4.27 -10.04 -4.78
C ARG A 285 5.49 -9.15 -5.06
N SER A 286 6.67 -9.50 -4.54
CA SER A 286 7.92 -8.78 -4.84
C SER A 286 8.25 -8.79 -6.33
N LEU A 287 8.13 -9.96 -6.99
CA LEU A 287 8.32 -10.06 -8.44
C LEU A 287 7.21 -9.32 -9.19
N HIS A 288 5.97 -9.44 -8.73
CA HIS A 288 4.82 -8.78 -9.32
C HIS A 288 4.93 -7.25 -9.35
N ILE A 289 5.41 -6.65 -8.25
CA ILE A 289 5.64 -5.19 -8.13
C ILE A 289 6.76 -4.78 -9.08
N MET A 290 7.88 -5.50 -9.09
CA MET A 290 8.99 -5.19 -9.99
C MET A 290 8.61 -5.30 -11.46
N CYS A 291 7.79 -6.29 -11.84
CA CYS A 291 7.27 -6.44 -13.20
C CYS A 291 6.40 -5.26 -13.66
N HIS A 292 6.15 -4.25 -12.82
CA HIS A 292 5.68 -2.95 -13.30
C HIS A 292 6.67 -2.30 -14.27
N ILE A 293 7.97 -2.52 -14.11
CA ILE A 293 8.98 -2.10 -15.08
C ILE A 293 9.24 -3.21 -16.10
N PRO A 294 9.10 -2.94 -17.42
CA PRO A 294 9.33 -3.92 -18.47
C PRO A 294 10.69 -4.64 -18.42
N VAL A 295 11.77 -3.96 -18.03
CA VAL A 295 13.09 -4.61 -17.91
C VAL A 295 13.10 -5.75 -16.88
N PHE A 296 12.32 -5.63 -15.79
CA PHE A 296 12.19 -6.72 -14.82
C PHE A 296 11.33 -7.85 -15.38
N CYS A 297 10.33 -7.57 -16.22
CA CYS A 297 9.61 -8.63 -16.94
C CYS A 297 10.55 -9.41 -17.87
N TRP A 298 11.46 -8.72 -18.56
CA TRP A 298 12.46 -9.35 -19.42
C TRP A 298 13.46 -10.22 -18.64
N ILE A 299 14.01 -9.70 -17.54
CA ILE A 299 14.87 -10.46 -16.63
C ILE A 299 14.12 -11.69 -16.10
N THR A 300 12.87 -11.50 -15.69
CA THR A 300 12.03 -12.56 -15.12
C THR A 300 11.71 -13.65 -16.14
N ALA A 301 11.32 -13.26 -17.34
CA ALA A 301 11.09 -14.18 -18.44
C ALA A 301 12.36 -14.99 -18.75
N THR A 302 13.52 -14.33 -18.84
CA THR A 302 14.80 -15.00 -19.16
C THR A 302 15.19 -16.04 -18.12
N VAL A 303 15.06 -15.70 -16.83
CA VAL A 303 15.40 -16.60 -15.73
C VAL A 303 14.43 -17.77 -15.66
N LEU A 304 13.12 -17.50 -15.62
CA LEU A 304 12.12 -18.55 -15.44
C LEU A 304 12.05 -19.49 -16.66
N GLU A 305 12.29 -18.98 -17.87
CA GLU A 305 12.40 -19.81 -19.08
C GLU A 305 13.54 -20.83 -18.98
N ASP A 306 14.69 -20.43 -18.45
CA ASP A 306 15.85 -21.31 -18.30
C ASP A 306 15.63 -22.35 -17.18
N ILE A 307 15.08 -21.93 -16.04
CA ILE A 307 14.78 -22.83 -14.90
C ILE A 307 13.76 -23.90 -15.30
N LEU A 308 12.64 -23.49 -15.93
CA LEU A 308 11.55 -24.41 -16.29
C LEU A 308 11.96 -25.41 -17.39
N LYS A 309 12.92 -25.06 -18.26
CA LYS A 309 13.45 -25.98 -19.29
C LYS A 309 14.45 -27.00 -18.75
N LYS A 310 15.15 -26.70 -17.64
CA LYS A 310 16.26 -27.52 -17.14
C LYS A 310 15.87 -28.54 -16.08
N SER A 311 14.64 -28.54 -15.56
CA SER A 311 14.06 -29.55 -14.64
C SER A 311 14.84 -29.88 -13.35
N GLN A 312 15.99 -29.25 -13.08
CA GLN A 312 16.94 -29.62 -12.03
C GLN A 312 16.93 -28.70 -10.79
N ILE A 313 16.16 -27.62 -10.81
CA ILE A 313 16.08 -26.67 -9.69
C ILE A 313 14.75 -26.90 -8.96
N GLU A 314 14.83 -27.29 -7.68
CA GLU A 314 13.67 -27.61 -6.84
C GLU A 314 12.84 -26.38 -6.43
N GLU A 315 13.42 -25.17 -6.40
CA GLU A 315 12.73 -23.98 -5.90
C GLU A 315 12.89 -22.76 -6.81
N MET A 316 11.77 -22.09 -7.11
CA MET A 316 11.75 -20.88 -7.94
C MET A 316 12.24 -19.66 -7.15
N PRO A 317 12.91 -18.69 -7.80
CA PRO A 317 13.34 -17.45 -7.14
C PRO A 317 12.13 -16.68 -6.57
N LYS A 318 12.29 -16.21 -5.33
CA LYS A 318 11.29 -15.44 -4.59
C LYS A 318 11.73 -13.99 -4.33
N THR A 319 13.02 -13.75 -4.16
CA THR A 319 13.58 -12.41 -3.90
C THR A 319 14.22 -11.77 -5.12
N VAL A 320 14.50 -10.46 -5.05
CA VAL A 320 15.13 -9.74 -6.16
C VAL A 320 16.58 -10.20 -6.33
N THR A 321 17.30 -10.41 -5.22
CA THR A 321 18.68 -10.89 -5.26
C THR A 321 18.79 -12.29 -5.86
N GLN A 322 17.84 -13.18 -5.56
CA GLN A 322 17.76 -14.49 -6.20
C GLN A 322 17.60 -14.35 -7.72
N MET A 323 16.64 -13.54 -8.16
CA MET A 323 16.41 -13.30 -9.59
C MET A 323 17.66 -12.81 -10.31
N TYR A 324 18.38 -11.83 -9.75
CA TYR A 324 19.59 -11.28 -10.37
C TYR A 324 20.77 -12.24 -10.34
N SER A 325 20.90 -13.05 -9.27
CA SER A 325 21.93 -14.10 -9.19
C SER A 325 21.72 -15.16 -10.26
N TYR A 326 20.47 -15.62 -10.45
CA TYR A 326 20.13 -16.53 -11.54
C TYR A 326 20.30 -15.89 -12.90
N PHE A 327 19.89 -14.62 -13.07
CA PHE A 327 20.06 -13.91 -14.33
C PHE A 327 21.53 -13.83 -14.74
N LEU A 328 22.41 -13.44 -13.81
CA LEU A 328 23.86 -13.40 -14.06
C LEU A 328 24.41 -14.78 -14.43
N TRP A 329 23.97 -15.83 -13.73
CA TRP A 329 24.34 -17.21 -14.04
C TRP A 329 23.90 -17.64 -15.45
N VAL A 330 22.64 -17.37 -15.84
CA VAL A 330 22.13 -17.66 -17.20
C VAL A 330 22.95 -16.91 -18.25
N GLN A 331 23.23 -15.62 -18.04
CA GLN A 331 24.01 -14.81 -18.97
C GLN A 331 25.45 -15.31 -19.12
N SER A 332 26.10 -15.71 -18.02
CA SER A 332 27.46 -16.27 -18.06
C SER A 332 27.52 -17.59 -18.80
N ILE A 333 26.58 -18.52 -18.57
CA ILE A 333 26.53 -19.79 -19.32
C ILE A 333 26.31 -19.54 -20.81
N GLN A 334 25.39 -18.62 -21.16
CA GLN A 334 25.12 -18.29 -22.56
C GLN A 334 26.34 -17.65 -23.24
N GLY A 335 27.06 -16.76 -22.54
CA GLY A 335 28.33 -16.19 -22.98
C GLY A 335 29.39 -17.27 -23.22
N ASP A 336 29.57 -18.17 -22.25
CA ASP A 336 30.53 -19.29 -22.32
C ASP A 336 30.29 -20.21 -23.51
N ARG A 337 29.03 -20.59 -23.76
CA ARG A 337 28.64 -21.42 -24.91
C ARG A 337 28.95 -20.74 -26.23
N LYS A 338 28.60 -19.45 -26.36
CA LYS A 338 28.65 -18.73 -27.64
C LYS A 338 30.06 -18.35 -28.06
N TYR A 339 30.92 -17.95 -27.11
CA TYR A 339 32.21 -17.35 -27.43
C TYR A 339 33.41 -18.24 -27.08
N TYR A 340 33.24 -19.18 -26.14
CA TYR A 340 34.31 -20.07 -25.68
C TYR A 340 34.05 -21.55 -26.01
N GLY A 341 32.93 -21.87 -26.69
CA GLY A 341 32.67 -23.21 -27.26
C GLY A 341 32.50 -24.34 -26.24
N ARG A 342 32.12 -24.02 -24.99
CA ARG A 342 31.96 -25.02 -23.91
C ARG A 342 30.70 -25.88 -24.09
N ALA A 343 30.82 -27.17 -23.76
CA ALA A 343 29.74 -28.16 -23.84
C ALA A 343 28.68 -27.99 -22.74
N GLU A 344 27.47 -28.49 -22.99
CA GLU A 344 26.29 -28.33 -22.14
C GLU A 344 26.41 -28.96 -20.74
N THR A 345 27.34 -29.90 -20.58
CA THR A 345 27.58 -30.69 -19.37
C THR A 345 28.62 -30.09 -18.41
N ASP A 346 29.26 -28.96 -18.73
CA ASP A 346 30.28 -28.34 -17.87
C ASP A 346 29.60 -27.55 -16.73
N PRO A 347 29.65 -28.00 -15.47
CA PRO A 347 28.80 -27.46 -14.39
C PRO A 347 29.27 -26.11 -13.83
N TYR A 348 30.35 -25.53 -14.36
CA TYR A 348 31.09 -24.47 -13.68
C TYR A 348 31.33 -23.23 -14.54
N TRP A 349 31.37 -22.08 -13.85
CA TRP A 349 31.78 -20.79 -14.39
C TRP A 349 33.18 -20.89 -15.02
N GLY A 350 33.32 -20.50 -16.28
CA GLY A 350 34.65 -20.42 -16.90
C GLY A 350 35.58 -19.43 -16.17
N PRO A 351 36.88 -19.71 -16.00
CA PRO A 351 37.86 -18.74 -15.47
C PRO A 351 37.83 -17.39 -16.19
N GLU A 352 37.60 -17.37 -17.49
CA GLU A 352 37.46 -16.16 -18.30
C GLU A 352 36.24 -15.35 -17.86
N SER A 353 35.09 -16.03 -17.77
CA SER A 353 33.82 -15.46 -17.33
C SER A 353 33.87 -14.93 -15.89
N ARG A 354 34.51 -15.66 -14.98
CA ARG A 354 34.74 -15.21 -13.60
C ARG A 354 35.53 -13.90 -13.57
N LYS A 355 36.64 -13.84 -14.31
CA LYS A 355 37.50 -12.64 -14.35
C LYS A 355 36.74 -11.43 -14.88
N ILE A 356 35.99 -11.60 -15.96
CA ILE A 356 35.20 -10.52 -16.58
C ILE A 356 34.13 -10.00 -15.62
N ILE A 357 33.37 -10.88 -14.96
CA ILE A 357 32.33 -10.47 -14.01
C ILE A 357 32.91 -9.69 -12.82
N VAL A 358 34.05 -10.12 -12.27
CA VAL A 358 34.73 -9.38 -11.19
C VAL A 358 35.14 -7.99 -11.66
N SER A 359 35.76 -7.88 -12.84
CA SER A 359 36.15 -6.58 -13.41
C SER A 359 34.94 -5.69 -13.72
N LEU A 360 33.84 -6.25 -14.23
CA LEU A 360 32.59 -5.53 -14.44
C LEU A 360 31.97 -5.05 -13.12
N GLY A 361 32.06 -5.85 -12.06
CA GLY A 361 31.65 -5.46 -10.71
C GLY A 361 32.47 -4.29 -10.16
N LYS A 362 33.80 -4.32 -10.36
CA LYS A 362 34.68 -3.19 -10.02
C LYS A 362 34.30 -1.91 -10.77
N LEU A 363 34.08 -2.01 -12.08
CA LEU A 363 33.62 -0.89 -12.91
C LEU A 363 32.28 -0.36 -12.41
N ALA A 364 31.34 -1.26 -12.09
CA ALA A 364 30.01 -0.91 -11.60
C ALA A 364 30.08 -0.12 -10.29
N PHE A 365 30.87 -0.58 -9.31
CA PHE A 365 31.06 0.08 -8.03
C PHE A 365 31.70 1.47 -8.19
N ASN A 366 32.85 1.56 -8.87
CA ASN A 366 33.56 2.82 -9.07
C ASN A 366 32.70 3.88 -9.77
N GLN A 367 31.89 3.46 -10.75
CA GLN A 367 31.07 4.39 -11.51
C GLN A 367 29.75 4.70 -10.81
N LEU A 368 29.23 3.79 -9.97
CA LEU A 368 28.09 4.07 -9.09
C LEU A 368 28.46 5.17 -8.08
N GLU A 369 29.66 5.12 -7.48
CA GLU A 369 30.14 6.18 -6.58
C GLU A 369 30.32 7.54 -7.29
N LYS A 370 30.73 7.52 -8.57
CA LYS A 370 30.84 8.72 -9.41
C LYS A 370 29.49 9.20 -9.97
N GLY A 371 28.41 8.44 -9.83
CA GLY A 371 27.09 8.74 -10.40
C GLY A 371 27.02 8.60 -11.93
N ASN A 372 27.93 7.85 -12.55
CA ASN A 372 28.03 7.68 -13.99
C ASN A 372 27.28 6.44 -14.48
N LEU A 373 26.51 6.58 -15.57
CA LEU A 373 25.84 5.48 -16.27
C LEU A 373 26.54 5.01 -17.55
N ILE A 374 27.47 5.83 -18.06
CA ILE A 374 28.14 5.62 -19.34
C ILE A 374 29.65 5.60 -19.12
N PHE A 375 30.31 4.66 -19.79
CA PHE A 375 31.73 4.36 -19.64
C PHE A 375 32.43 4.41 -21.00
N TYR A 376 33.69 4.84 -20.95
CA TYR A 376 34.57 4.97 -22.11
C TYR A 376 35.72 3.99 -22.00
N LYS A 377 36.48 3.86 -23.09
CA LYS A 377 37.67 3.00 -23.12
C LYS A 377 38.64 3.24 -21.96
N ALA A 378 38.79 4.49 -21.50
CA ALA A 378 39.62 4.83 -20.34
C ALA A 378 39.09 4.20 -19.04
N ASP A 379 37.78 4.27 -18.79
CA ASP A 379 37.14 3.68 -17.61
C ASP A 379 37.28 2.15 -17.59
N LEU A 380 37.17 1.51 -18.75
CA LEU A 380 37.37 0.05 -18.90
C LEU A 380 38.84 -0.33 -18.64
N ALA A 381 39.79 0.47 -19.13
CA ALA A 381 41.21 0.24 -18.94
C ALA A 381 41.64 0.34 -17.46
N GLU A 382 41.06 1.28 -16.70
CA GLU A 382 41.26 1.42 -15.25
C GLU A 382 40.84 0.16 -14.47
N CYS A 383 39.86 -0.58 -14.99
CA CYS A 383 39.35 -1.82 -14.40
C CYS A 383 39.96 -3.09 -15.03
N HIS A 384 40.98 -2.96 -15.89
CA HIS A 384 41.64 -4.06 -16.61
C HIS A 384 40.68 -4.90 -17.48
N ILE A 385 39.65 -4.28 -18.06
CA ILE A 385 38.68 -4.93 -18.93
C ILE A 385 39.14 -4.84 -20.40
N ASP A 386 39.35 -5.98 -21.07
CA ASP A 386 39.47 -5.99 -22.53
C ASP A 386 38.10 -5.76 -23.18
N ILE A 387 38.05 -4.82 -24.12
CA ILE A 387 36.86 -4.49 -24.92
C ILE A 387 36.29 -5.72 -25.65
N LYS A 388 37.15 -6.62 -26.12
CA LYS A 388 36.70 -7.85 -26.81
C LYS A 388 36.00 -8.79 -25.83
N GLU A 389 36.55 -8.94 -24.63
CA GLU A 389 35.97 -9.73 -23.54
C GLU A 389 34.67 -9.11 -23.01
N ALA A 390 34.61 -7.80 -22.83
CA ALA A 390 33.39 -7.12 -22.36
C ALA A 390 32.20 -7.26 -23.31
N SER A 391 32.47 -7.36 -24.63
CA SER A 391 31.43 -7.52 -25.64
C SER A 391 30.75 -8.89 -25.64
N VAL A 392 31.34 -9.89 -24.97
CA VAL A 392 30.76 -11.24 -24.76
C VAL A 392 29.51 -11.17 -23.89
N TYR A 393 29.42 -10.17 -23.01
CA TYR A 393 28.41 -10.02 -21.98
C TYR A 393 27.28 -9.05 -22.35
N SER A 394 26.89 -8.99 -23.62
CA SER A 394 25.88 -8.04 -24.14
C SER A 394 24.52 -8.03 -23.43
N GLY A 395 24.14 -9.10 -22.72
CA GLY A 395 22.92 -9.18 -21.89
C GLY A 395 23.04 -8.56 -20.50
N VAL A 396 24.23 -8.14 -20.07
CA VAL A 396 24.49 -7.44 -18.79
C VAL A 396 25.17 -6.09 -19.05
N PHE A 397 26.16 -6.10 -19.94
CA PHE A 397 27.01 -4.97 -20.31
C PHE A 397 27.01 -4.79 -21.83
N THR A 398 26.44 -3.70 -22.31
CA THR A 398 26.24 -3.48 -23.75
C THR A 398 27.27 -2.52 -24.31
N LYS A 399 27.94 -2.95 -25.38
CA LYS A 399 28.72 -2.08 -26.25
C LYS A 399 27.78 -1.44 -27.27
N ILE A 400 27.81 -0.12 -27.39
CA ILE A 400 27.03 0.58 -28.42
C ILE A 400 27.84 0.53 -29.72
N PHE A 401 27.30 -0.16 -30.73
CA PHE A 401 27.91 -0.22 -32.07
C PHE A 401 27.73 1.10 -32.82
N LYS A 402 28.75 1.49 -33.58
CA LYS A 402 28.58 2.30 -34.78
C LYS A 402 29.60 1.85 -35.82
N GLU A 403 29.11 1.28 -36.93
CA GLU A 403 29.91 0.90 -38.10
C GLU A 403 29.55 1.76 -39.33
N GLU A 404 28.70 2.80 -39.18
CA GLU A 404 28.13 3.53 -40.33
C GLU A 404 28.45 5.04 -40.39
N CYS A 405 29.17 5.62 -39.42
CA CYS A 405 29.71 6.99 -39.55
C CYS A 405 31.23 6.91 -39.74
N GLY A 406 31.66 6.73 -40.99
CA GLY A 406 32.98 6.23 -41.40
C GLY A 406 34.25 7.01 -41.04
N MET A 407 34.43 7.54 -39.82
CA MET A 407 35.73 8.05 -39.36
C MET A 407 35.98 7.99 -37.82
N TYR A 408 35.06 7.51 -36.97
CA TYR A 408 35.27 7.48 -35.50
C TYR A 408 35.31 6.07 -34.91
N GLN A 409 36.34 5.79 -34.09
CA GLN A 409 36.58 4.48 -33.45
C GLN A 409 36.27 4.45 -31.94
N ASP A 410 35.78 5.53 -31.33
CA ASP A 410 35.56 5.56 -29.87
C ASP A 410 34.29 4.80 -29.48
N LYS A 411 34.51 3.70 -28.75
CA LYS A 411 33.48 2.78 -28.28
C LYS A 411 32.96 3.27 -26.93
N VAL A 412 31.63 3.32 -26.80
CA VAL A 412 30.92 3.68 -25.57
C VAL A 412 30.22 2.46 -25.00
N PHE A 413 30.19 2.36 -23.67
CA PHE A 413 29.65 1.21 -22.94
C PHE A 413 28.70 1.65 -21.82
N CYS A 414 27.71 0.82 -21.51
CA CYS A 414 26.83 0.98 -20.36
C CYS A 414 26.32 -0.38 -19.88
N PHE A 415 25.80 -0.45 -18.65
CA PHE A 415 24.98 -1.59 -18.25
C PHE A 415 23.61 -1.51 -18.92
N VAL A 416 22.95 -2.66 -19.13
CA VAL A 416 21.60 -2.71 -19.71
C VAL A 416 20.59 -1.92 -18.86
N HIS A 417 20.81 -1.92 -17.54
CA HIS A 417 19.97 -1.22 -16.58
C HIS A 417 20.76 -0.81 -15.33
N LEU A 418 20.35 0.27 -14.65
CA LEU A 418 20.99 0.74 -13.42
C LEU A 418 20.97 -0.31 -12.30
N SER A 419 19.88 -1.07 -12.18
CA SER A 419 19.79 -2.16 -11.19
C SER A 419 20.86 -3.25 -11.40
N LEU A 420 21.31 -3.50 -12.64
CA LEU A 420 22.40 -4.43 -12.91
C LEU A 420 23.75 -3.85 -12.48
N GLN A 421 23.93 -2.54 -12.63
CA GLN A 421 25.09 -1.82 -12.09
C GLN A 421 25.10 -1.91 -10.55
N GLU A 422 23.96 -1.65 -9.89
CA GLU A 422 23.83 -1.76 -8.43
C GLU A 422 24.05 -3.19 -7.93
N PHE A 423 23.52 -4.19 -8.63
CA PHE A 423 23.73 -5.61 -8.30
C PHE A 423 25.20 -6.03 -8.42
N LEU A 424 25.85 -5.69 -9.54
CA LEU A 424 27.26 -6.03 -9.76
C LEU A 424 28.20 -5.28 -8.81
N ALA A 425 27.85 -4.03 -8.45
CA ALA A 425 28.56 -3.29 -7.43
C ALA A 425 28.45 -3.98 -6.06
N ALA A 426 27.24 -4.41 -5.66
CA ALA A 426 27.03 -5.15 -4.42
C ALA A 426 27.79 -6.48 -4.41
N LEU A 427 27.77 -7.22 -5.52
CA LEU A 427 28.52 -8.45 -5.70
C LEU A 427 30.04 -8.21 -5.59
N TYR A 428 30.56 -7.12 -6.17
CA TYR A 428 31.97 -6.77 -6.08
C TYR A 428 32.39 -6.42 -4.65
N VAL A 429 31.61 -5.61 -3.94
CA VAL A 429 31.87 -5.28 -2.52
C VAL A 429 31.90 -6.55 -1.67
N PHE A 430 30.95 -7.46 -1.89
CA PHE A 430 30.90 -8.75 -1.21
C PHE A 430 32.13 -9.62 -1.53
N LEU A 431 32.51 -9.72 -2.81
CA LEU A 431 33.68 -10.47 -3.27
C LEU A 431 35.00 -9.92 -2.73
N SER A 432 35.22 -8.61 -2.82
CA SER A 432 36.43 -7.96 -2.29
C SER A 432 36.54 -8.14 -0.78
N PHE A 433 35.41 -8.12 -0.07
CA PHE A 433 35.41 -8.38 1.35
C PHE A 433 35.78 -9.84 1.68
N ILE A 434 35.18 -10.82 0.99
CA ILE A 434 35.44 -12.25 1.25
C ILE A 434 36.87 -12.66 0.87
N ASN A 435 37.35 -12.17 -0.28
CA ASN A 435 38.63 -12.60 -0.83
C ASN A 435 39.80 -11.83 -0.19
N ASP A 436 39.65 -10.52 -0.02
CA ASP A 436 40.76 -9.62 0.32
C ASP A 436 40.61 -9.02 1.74
N GLY A 437 39.46 -9.19 2.40
CA GLY A 437 39.19 -8.69 3.75
C GLY A 437 38.94 -7.18 3.84
N PHE A 438 38.83 -6.48 2.70
CA PHE A 438 38.63 -5.03 2.65
C PHE A 438 37.15 -4.65 2.64
N ASN A 439 36.75 -3.78 3.57
CA ASN A 439 35.43 -3.15 3.54
C ASN A 439 35.50 -1.89 2.67
N LEU A 440 35.05 -1.99 1.42
CA LEU A 440 35.03 -0.85 0.48
C LEU A 440 34.04 0.26 0.88
N LEU A 441 33.19 0.04 1.90
CA LEU A 441 32.19 1.01 2.34
C LEU A 441 32.64 1.87 3.52
N SER A 442 33.80 1.60 4.13
CA SER A 442 34.32 2.34 5.29
C SER A 442 35.85 2.53 5.23
N GLU A 443 36.33 3.67 5.71
CA GLU A 443 37.76 3.99 5.82
C GLU A 443 38.38 3.51 7.16
N GLU A 444 37.56 3.07 8.12
CA GLU A 444 38.04 2.70 9.46
C GLU A 444 38.67 1.28 9.49
N PRO A 445 39.91 1.12 10.01
CA PRO A 445 40.54 -0.18 10.16
C PRO A 445 39.88 -0.97 11.32
N PRO A 446 39.63 -2.28 11.18
CA PRO A 446 38.91 -3.06 12.19
C PRO A 446 39.76 -3.28 13.45
N THR A 447 39.18 -3.07 14.63
CA THR A 447 39.83 -3.21 15.94
C THR A 447 39.62 -4.57 16.62
N SER A 448 38.70 -5.43 16.15
CA SER A 448 38.50 -6.81 16.63
C SER A 448 38.02 -7.78 15.52
N VAL A 449 38.14 -9.09 15.75
CA VAL A 449 37.88 -10.18 14.77
C VAL A 449 36.41 -10.66 14.75
N GLU A 450 35.67 -10.48 15.85
CA GLU A 450 34.24 -10.84 15.97
C GLU A 450 33.35 -9.68 15.50
N ASP A 451 32.73 -9.59 14.33
CA ASP A 451 32.59 -10.43 13.13
C ASP A 451 32.76 -9.43 11.96
N LYS A 452 33.87 -9.48 11.22
CA LYS A 452 34.15 -8.46 10.18
C LYS A 452 33.01 -8.33 9.13
N LEU A 453 32.29 -9.42 8.81
CA LEU A 453 31.11 -9.39 7.92
C LEU A 453 29.92 -8.60 8.50
N LEU A 454 29.71 -8.69 9.82
CA LEU A 454 28.63 -7.93 10.47
C LEU A 454 28.89 -6.42 10.35
N LEU A 455 30.15 -6.00 10.49
CA LEU A 455 30.56 -4.61 10.31
C LEU A 455 30.33 -4.12 8.87
N LEU A 456 30.59 -4.96 7.86
CA LEU A 456 30.27 -4.63 6.47
C LEU A 456 28.78 -4.35 6.29
N TYR A 457 27.91 -5.26 6.76
CA TYR A 457 26.46 -5.10 6.61
C TYR A 457 25.92 -3.91 7.41
N LYS A 458 26.40 -3.67 8.64
CA LYS A 458 26.04 -2.49 9.42
C LYS A 458 26.44 -1.20 8.70
N SER A 459 27.67 -1.13 8.20
CA SER A 459 28.17 0.02 7.43
C SER A 459 27.32 0.28 6.18
N ALA A 460 26.92 -0.78 5.48
CA ALA A 460 26.05 -0.66 4.31
C ALA A 460 24.66 -0.11 4.67
N VAL A 461 24.05 -0.62 5.75
CA VAL A 461 22.75 -0.12 6.26
C VAL A 461 22.86 1.37 6.59
N ASP A 462 23.89 1.77 7.33
CA ASP A 462 24.06 3.18 7.73
C ASP A 462 24.33 4.09 6.52
N LYS A 463 25.18 3.68 5.57
CA LYS A 463 25.47 4.45 4.34
C LYS A 463 24.21 4.61 3.48
N ALA A 464 23.35 3.59 3.41
CA ALA A 464 22.07 3.67 2.70
C ALA A 464 21.08 4.61 3.39
N LEU A 465 20.99 4.58 4.73
CA LEU A 465 20.13 5.50 5.49
C LEU A 465 20.59 6.96 5.36
N GLN A 466 21.90 7.22 5.29
CA GLN A 466 22.47 8.56 5.06
C GLN A 466 22.24 9.10 3.63
N SER A 467 22.01 8.22 2.65
CA SER A 467 21.84 8.60 1.23
C SER A 467 20.53 9.34 1.00
N LYS A 468 20.54 10.68 0.90
CA LYS A 468 19.34 11.55 0.81
C LYS A 468 18.27 11.07 -0.18
N ASN A 469 18.66 10.56 -1.35
CA ASN A 469 17.73 10.23 -2.42
C ASN A 469 17.38 8.73 -2.52
N GLY A 470 18.01 7.86 -1.71
CA GLY A 470 17.78 6.39 -1.76
C GLY A 470 18.66 5.66 -2.80
N GLN A 471 19.75 6.26 -3.26
CA GLN A 471 20.63 5.70 -4.31
C GLN A 471 21.32 4.38 -3.96
N LEU A 472 21.32 4.01 -2.69
CA LEU A 472 21.93 2.77 -2.21
C LEU A 472 20.88 1.77 -1.71
N ASP A 473 19.59 2.05 -1.88
CA ASP A 473 18.51 1.20 -1.37
C ASP A 473 18.54 -0.18 -2.05
N LEU A 474 18.59 -0.22 -3.39
CA LEU A 474 18.65 -1.48 -4.13
C LEU A 474 20.01 -2.18 -3.99
N PHE A 475 21.10 -1.41 -3.96
CA PHE A 475 22.44 -1.92 -3.64
C PHE A 475 22.47 -2.63 -2.28
N LEU A 476 21.88 -2.03 -1.24
CA LEU A 476 21.80 -2.60 0.11
C LEU A 476 21.00 -3.91 0.10
N ARG A 477 19.84 -3.92 -0.56
CA ARG A 477 19.00 -5.12 -0.73
C ARG A 477 19.80 -6.27 -1.35
N PHE A 478 20.54 -6.00 -2.42
CA PHE A 478 21.39 -7.00 -3.07
C PHE A 478 22.52 -7.49 -2.16
N LEU A 479 23.22 -6.58 -1.48
CA LEU A 479 24.33 -6.94 -0.60
C LEU A 479 23.88 -7.83 0.56
N LEU A 480 22.73 -7.51 1.16
CA LEU A 480 22.13 -8.32 2.23
C LEU A 480 21.58 -9.65 1.68
N GLY A 481 20.92 -9.66 0.52
CA GLY A 481 20.47 -10.91 -0.09
C GLY A 481 21.64 -11.86 -0.40
N LEU A 482 22.79 -11.34 -0.83
CA LEU A 482 24.00 -12.13 -1.07
C LEU A 482 24.56 -12.78 0.21
N SER A 483 24.14 -12.35 1.41
CA SER A 483 24.51 -12.98 2.67
C SER A 483 23.87 -14.36 2.90
N LEU A 484 22.83 -14.69 2.13
CA LEU A 484 22.14 -15.99 2.21
C LEU A 484 22.83 -17.05 1.37
N GLU A 485 22.99 -18.26 1.94
CA GLU A 485 23.63 -19.39 1.26
C GLU A 485 22.90 -19.81 -0.02
N THR A 486 21.57 -19.65 -0.10
CA THR A 486 20.78 -19.95 -1.30
C THR A 486 21.19 -19.09 -2.51
N ASN A 487 21.48 -17.81 -2.29
CA ASN A 487 21.98 -16.90 -3.33
C ASN A 487 23.44 -17.20 -3.67
N GLN A 488 24.24 -17.55 -2.66
CA GLN A 488 25.65 -17.91 -2.86
C GLN A 488 25.80 -19.22 -3.63
N PHE A 489 24.87 -20.17 -3.48
CA PHE A 489 24.89 -21.45 -4.19
C PHE A 489 24.85 -21.27 -5.72
N VAL A 490 23.97 -20.40 -6.21
CA VAL A 490 23.87 -20.06 -7.64
C VAL A 490 25.17 -19.44 -8.18
N LEU A 491 25.85 -18.67 -7.32
CA LEU A 491 27.09 -17.97 -7.62
C LEU A 491 28.34 -18.70 -7.08
N ARG A 492 28.24 -19.99 -6.70
CA ARG A 492 29.32 -20.72 -6.02
C ARG A 492 30.60 -20.78 -6.83
N GLY A 493 30.47 -20.83 -8.16
CA GLY A 493 31.62 -20.76 -9.07
C GLY A 493 32.28 -19.39 -9.16
N LEU A 494 31.72 -18.32 -8.58
CA LEU A 494 32.37 -17.02 -8.39
C LEU A 494 32.88 -16.84 -6.95
N LEU A 495 32.06 -17.20 -5.96
CA LEU A 495 32.26 -16.89 -4.54
C LEU A 495 33.14 -17.90 -3.78
N GLY A 496 33.30 -19.13 -4.29
CA GLY A 496 33.92 -20.23 -3.56
C GLY A 496 32.96 -20.89 -2.55
N ARG A 497 33.47 -21.79 -1.68
CA ARG A 497 32.71 -22.31 -0.52
C ARG A 497 32.78 -21.29 0.60
N THR A 498 31.77 -20.44 0.69
CA THR A 498 31.62 -19.47 1.78
C THR A 498 30.60 -19.96 2.79
N GLY A 499 31.06 -20.26 4.01
CA GLY A 499 30.18 -20.50 5.15
C GLY A 499 29.85 -19.19 5.82
N THR A 500 28.83 -18.48 5.33
CA THR A 500 28.26 -17.36 6.10
C THR A 500 27.52 -17.94 7.30
N SER A 501 27.85 -17.50 8.51
CA SER A 501 27.20 -18.04 9.71
C SER A 501 25.77 -17.52 9.81
N SER A 502 24.81 -18.42 10.05
CA SER A 502 23.42 -18.06 10.39
C SER A 502 23.35 -17.02 11.53
N LEU A 503 24.34 -17.07 12.43
CA LEU A 503 24.51 -16.12 13.53
C LEU A 503 24.74 -14.66 13.04
N THR A 504 25.56 -14.44 12.01
CA THR A 504 25.80 -13.09 11.47
C THR A 504 24.55 -12.50 10.83
N ASN A 505 23.77 -13.31 10.12
CA ASN A 505 22.50 -12.86 9.54
C ASN A 505 21.50 -12.52 10.64
N THR A 506 21.42 -13.32 11.71
CA THR A 506 20.56 -13.05 12.87
C THR A 506 20.94 -11.72 13.56
N LYS A 507 22.24 -11.46 13.76
CA LYS A 507 22.72 -10.19 14.32
C LYS A 507 22.43 -9.00 13.39
N THR A 508 22.52 -9.19 12.07
CA THR A 508 22.20 -8.16 11.07
C THR A 508 20.70 -7.84 11.06
N VAL A 509 19.85 -8.86 11.10
CA VAL A 509 18.39 -8.72 11.26
C VAL A 509 18.06 -7.92 12.52
N SER A 510 18.67 -8.26 13.66
CA SER A 510 18.49 -7.53 14.92
C SER A 510 18.86 -6.05 14.80
N TYR A 511 19.98 -5.75 14.12
CA TYR A 511 20.38 -4.35 13.86
C TYR A 511 19.39 -3.60 12.97
N ILE A 512 18.87 -4.25 11.92
CA ILE A 512 17.86 -3.63 11.05
C ILE A 512 16.58 -3.34 11.82
N LYS A 513 16.14 -4.27 12.68
CA LYS A 513 14.98 -4.06 13.56
C LYS A 513 15.18 -2.89 14.51
N GLU A 514 16.36 -2.78 15.14
CA GLU A 514 16.73 -1.64 15.99
C GLU A 514 16.64 -0.31 15.24
N LYS A 515 17.05 -0.25 13.97
CA LYS A 515 16.93 0.96 13.14
C LYS A 515 15.48 1.28 12.80
N ILE A 516 14.65 0.26 12.52
CA ILE A 516 13.21 0.42 12.26
C ILE A 516 12.47 0.95 13.49
N ASP A 517 12.91 0.58 14.70
CA ASP A 517 12.38 1.06 15.97
C ASP A 517 12.73 2.55 16.26
N GLY A 518 13.64 3.14 15.47
CA GLY A 518 14.01 4.55 15.57
C GLY A 518 13.08 5.51 14.82
N ASP A 519 13.44 6.79 14.82
CA ASP A 519 12.71 7.85 14.11
C ASP A 519 13.17 7.93 12.64
N LEU A 520 12.69 6.98 11.83
CA LEU A 520 12.92 6.92 10.39
C LEU A 520 11.71 7.42 9.59
N SER A 521 11.97 8.01 8.42
CA SER A 521 10.88 8.33 7.49
C SER A 521 10.21 7.04 6.98
N PRO A 522 8.90 7.08 6.62
CA PRO A 522 8.19 5.89 6.13
C PRO A 522 8.93 5.16 4.99
N GLU A 523 9.52 5.91 4.06
CA GLU A 523 10.25 5.41 2.90
C GLU A 523 11.52 4.65 3.30
N ARG A 524 12.22 5.13 4.34
CA ARG A 524 13.41 4.45 4.89
C ARG A 524 13.04 3.16 5.58
N SER A 525 11.96 3.19 6.36
CA SER A 525 11.46 1.99 7.03
C SER A 525 11.06 0.94 6.00
N ILE A 526 10.29 1.31 4.97
CA ILE A 526 9.90 0.40 3.88
C ILE A 526 11.14 -0.25 3.23
N ASN A 527 12.20 0.52 2.93
CA ASN A 527 13.43 -0.05 2.38
C ASN A 527 14.09 -1.06 3.34
N LEU A 528 14.16 -0.77 4.65
CA LEU A 528 14.70 -1.71 5.64
C LEU A 528 13.83 -2.97 5.77
N PHE A 529 12.52 -2.88 5.62
CA PHE A 529 11.65 -4.04 5.53
C PHE A 529 11.93 -4.87 4.27
N HIS A 530 12.18 -4.23 3.13
CA HIS A 530 12.63 -4.94 1.94
C HIS A 530 13.96 -5.66 2.15
N CYS A 531 14.88 -5.09 2.92
CA CYS A 531 16.11 -5.76 3.34
C CYS A 531 15.83 -7.00 4.20
N LEU A 532 14.88 -6.95 5.14
CA LEU A 532 14.46 -8.13 5.92
C LEU A 532 13.89 -9.22 5.01
N ASN A 533 13.09 -8.85 4.00
CA ASN A 533 12.57 -9.81 3.02
C ASN A 533 13.67 -10.44 2.16
N GLU A 534 14.69 -9.68 1.75
CA GLU A 534 15.87 -10.26 1.06
C GLU A 534 16.66 -11.23 1.95
N LEU A 535 16.64 -11.02 3.28
CA LEU A 535 17.21 -11.94 4.27
C LEU A 535 16.28 -13.13 4.61
N ASN A 536 15.14 -13.25 3.92
CA ASN A 536 14.08 -14.23 4.18
C ASN A 536 13.58 -14.21 5.64
N ASP A 537 13.68 -13.04 6.30
CA ASP A 537 13.21 -12.85 7.65
C ASP A 537 11.76 -12.37 7.64
N ARG A 538 10.85 -13.24 8.08
CA ARG A 538 9.45 -12.90 8.38
C ARG A 538 9.22 -12.71 9.88
N SER A 539 10.29 -12.67 10.68
CA SER A 539 10.16 -12.66 12.14
C SER A 539 9.61 -11.34 12.64
N LEU A 540 9.96 -10.19 12.04
CA LEU A 540 9.36 -8.91 12.42
C LEU A 540 7.84 -8.87 12.18
N VAL A 541 7.38 -9.43 11.04
CA VAL A 541 5.94 -9.54 10.74
C VAL A 541 5.25 -10.43 11.77
N LYS A 542 5.81 -11.61 12.03
CA LYS A 542 5.28 -12.55 13.03
C LYS A 542 5.38 -12.00 14.45
N GLU A 543 6.40 -11.22 14.78
CA GLU A 543 6.58 -10.58 16.08
C GLU A 543 5.56 -9.47 16.26
N ILE A 544 5.33 -8.64 15.23
CA ILE A 544 4.26 -7.64 15.24
C ILE A 544 2.90 -8.35 15.37
N GLU A 545 2.61 -9.35 14.54
CA GLU A 545 1.39 -10.14 14.63
C GLU A 545 1.23 -10.80 16.00
N GLN A 546 2.25 -11.48 16.54
CA GLN A 546 2.19 -12.14 17.84
C GLN A 546 2.10 -11.15 18.99
N TYR A 547 2.80 -10.02 18.95
CA TYR A 547 2.71 -8.95 19.94
C TYR A 547 1.29 -8.41 20.00
N LEU A 548 0.72 -8.15 18.83
CA LEU A 548 -0.64 -7.67 18.65
C LEU A 548 -1.71 -8.71 19.04
N THR A 549 -1.47 -10.00 18.75
CA THR A 549 -2.41 -11.10 19.07
C THR A 549 -2.29 -11.56 20.54
N SER A 550 -1.11 -11.43 21.15
CA SER A 550 -0.85 -11.90 22.52
C SER A 550 -1.37 -10.97 23.61
N GLY A 551 -1.84 -9.76 23.26
CA GLY A 551 -2.41 -8.80 24.21
C GLY A 551 -1.44 -8.37 25.33
N SER A 552 -0.12 -8.57 25.17
CA SER A 552 0.86 -8.20 26.18
C SER A 552 1.16 -6.70 26.06
N LEU A 553 0.43 -5.92 26.85
CA LEU A 553 0.55 -4.47 26.98
C LEU A 553 1.90 -4.07 27.58
N SER A 554 2.91 -3.91 26.73
CA SER A 554 3.68 -2.67 26.81
C SER A 554 3.01 -1.73 25.81
N ARG A 555 2.55 -0.56 26.21
CA ARG A 555 2.06 0.45 25.24
C ARG A 555 3.24 1.08 24.51
N LYS A 556 3.92 0.33 23.64
CA LYS A 556 4.60 0.95 22.53
C LYS A 556 3.62 0.91 21.36
N SER A 557 2.88 2.01 21.18
CA SER A 557 2.22 2.28 19.91
C SER A 557 3.28 2.11 18.82
N LEU A 558 2.99 1.31 17.80
CA LEU A 558 3.86 1.25 16.62
C LEU A 558 4.15 2.67 16.16
N SER A 559 5.42 2.99 15.88
CA SER A 559 5.77 4.30 15.35
C SER A 559 5.02 4.54 14.04
N PRO A 560 4.78 5.80 13.63
CA PRO A 560 4.12 6.09 12.36
C PRO A 560 4.80 5.40 11.16
N ALA A 561 6.12 5.22 11.23
CA ALA A 561 6.90 4.51 10.23
C ALA A 561 6.65 2.99 10.25
N GLN A 562 6.54 2.39 11.44
CA GLN A 562 6.16 0.98 11.60
C GLN A 562 4.72 0.72 11.12
N LEU A 563 3.76 1.61 11.41
CA LEU A 563 2.40 1.51 10.89
C LEU A 563 2.35 1.60 9.37
N SER A 564 3.15 2.49 8.78
CA SER A 564 3.26 2.62 7.32
C SER A 564 3.87 1.36 6.69
N ALA A 565 4.86 0.76 7.34
CA ALA A 565 5.45 -0.49 6.88
C ALA A 565 4.53 -1.69 7.09
N LEU A 566 3.78 -1.73 8.19
CA LEU A 566 2.73 -2.72 8.44
C LEU A 566 1.64 -2.63 7.38
N ALA A 567 1.18 -1.42 7.05
CA ALA A 567 0.25 -1.20 5.95
C ALA A 567 0.79 -1.79 4.64
N PHE A 568 2.08 -1.57 4.35
CA PHE A 568 2.74 -2.15 3.21
C PHE A 568 2.74 -3.69 3.26
N ILE A 569 3.07 -4.30 4.39
CA ILE A 569 3.09 -5.76 4.56
C ILE A 569 1.70 -6.36 4.35
N LEU A 570 0.68 -5.82 5.01
CA LEU A 570 -0.70 -6.32 4.90
C LEU A 570 -1.17 -6.26 3.44
N LEU A 571 -0.86 -5.16 2.73
CA LEU A 571 -1.17 -5.00 1.30
C LEU A 571 -0.29 -5.81 0.34
N THR A 572 0.81 -6.37 0.83
CA THR A 572 1.75 -7.15 0.02
C THR A 572 1.83 -8.62 0.41
N SER A 573 1.02 -9.05 1.38
CA SER A 573 0.83 -10.44 1.76
C SER A 573 0.28 -11.27 0.59
N GLU A 574 0.59 -12.56 0.59
CA GLU A 574 0.09 -13.52 -0.40
C GLU A 574 -1.40 -13.87 -0.17
N GLU A 575 -1.93 -13.57 1.02
CA GLU A 575 -3.32 -13.83 1.42
C GLU A 575 -4.22 -12.63 1.12
N GLU A 576 -5.42 -12.86 0.56
CA GLU A 576 -6.42 -11.80 0.43
C GLU A 576 -6.83 -11.30 1.82
N LEU A 577 -6.73 -9.99 2.05
CA LEU A 577 -7.25 -9.34 3.25
C LEU A 577 -8.77 -9.33 3.21
N ASP A 578 -9.41 -10.45 3.54
CA ASP A 578 -10.87 -10.52 3.61
C ASP A 578 -11.41 -9.66 4.76
N MET A 579 -10.78 -9.77 5.94
CA MET A 579 -11.19 -9.04 7.15
C MET A 579 -10.01 -8.27 7.76
N PHE A 580 -10.19 -6.98 7.96
CA PHE A 580 -9.25 -6.10 8.66
C PHE A 580 -9.88 -5.62 9.97
N ASP A 581 -9.21 -5.88 11.09
CA ASP A 581 -9.64 -5.44 12.42
C ASP A 581 -8.61 -4.46 12.97
N LEU A 582 -8.99 -3.19 13.09
CA LEU A 582 -8.08 -2.11 13.49
C LEU A 582 -7.58 -2.32 14.93
N LYS A 583 -8.40 -2.86 15.84
CA LYS A 583 -7.99 -3.11 17.25
C LYS A 583 -6.82 -4.08 17.35
N LYS A 584 -6.66 -4.96 16.36
CA LYS A 584 -5.49 -5.83 16.29
C LYS A 584 -4.21 -5.04 16.09
N TYR A 585 -4.22 -3.83 15.53
CA TYR A 585 -2.99 -3.12 15.15
C TYR A 585 -2.82 -1.78 15.87
N SER A 586 -3.91 -1.02 16.05
CA SER A 586 -3.90 0.28 16.72
C SER A 586 -5.30 0.62 17.23
N ASP A 587 -5.40 1.18 18.43
CA ASP A 587 -6.63 1.73 19.01
C ASP A 587 -6.72 3.26 18.85
N SER A 588 -6.12 3.80 17.79
CA SER A 588 -5.98 5.25 17.59
C SER A 588 -6.39 5.73 16.20
N GLU A 589 -6.82 7.00 16.14
CA GLU A 589 -7.18 7.67 14.91
C GLU A 589 -5.99 7.81 13.93
N GLU A 590 -4.79 8.14 14.42
CA GLU A 590 -3.59 8.20 13.57
C GLU A 590 -3.25 6.82 12.98
N GLY A 591 -3.46 5.74 13.76
CA GLY A 591 -3.34 4.36 13.29
C GLY A 591 -4.25 4.07 12.11
N LEU A 592 -5.53 4.46 12.20
CA LEU A 592 -6.48 4.34 11.11
C LEU A 592 -6.00 5.11 9.87
N LEU A 593 -5.61 6.39 10.01
CA LEU A 593 -5.19 7.21 8.88
C LEU A 593 -4.02 6.60 8.10
N ARG A 594 -3.06 5.96 8.80
CA ARG A 594 -1.92 5.27 8.19
C ARG A 594 -2.30 3.91 7.57
N LEU A 595 -3.35 3.27 8.10
CA LEU A 595 -3.84 1.97 7.64
C LEU A 595 -5.04 2.08 6.68
N LEU A 596 -5.47 3.29 6.29
CA LEU A 596 -6.51 3.49 5.26
C LEU A 596 -6.26 2.71 3.96
N PRO A 597 -5.01 2.56 3.47
CA PRO A 597 -4.76 1.71 2.31
C PRO A 597 -5.21 0.25 2.52
N VAL A 598 -5.08 -0.28 3.74
CA VAL A 598 -5.51 -1.63 4.12
C VAL A 598 -7.03 -1.71 4.18
N VAL A 599 -7.69 -0.73 4.83
CA VAL A 599 -9.15 -0.61 4.87
C VAL A 599 -9.73 -0.64 3.47
N LYS A 600 -9.14 0.14 2.57
CA LYS A 600 -9.53 0.23 1.16
C LYS A 600 -9.41 -1.09 0.41
N ALA A 601 -8.38 -1.89 0.70
CA ALA A 601 -8.16 -3.18 0.05
C ALA A 601 -9.02 -4.31 0.65
N SER A 602 -9.47 -4.17 1.89
CA SER A 602 -10.23 -5.21 2.60
C SER A 602 -11.71 -5.29 2.17
N LYS A 603 -12.33 -6.47 2.32
CA LYS A 603 -13.78 -6.64 2.10
C LYS A 603 -14.58 -6.22 3.35
N THR A 604 -14.11 -6.59 4.54
CA THR A 604 -14.71 -6.24 5.83
C THR A 604 -13.71 -5.48 6.69
N SER A 605 -14.10 -4.31 7.20
CA SER A 605 -13.30 -3.52 8.15
C SER A 605 -14.02 -3.34 9.49
N LEU A 606 -13.42 -3.85 10.57
CA LEU A 606 -13.88 -3.71 11.95
C LEU A 606 -13.10 -2.57 12.61
N LEU A 607 -13.75 -1.42 12.76
CA LEU A 607 -13.21 -0.19 13.34
C LEU A 607 -13.95 0.20 14.63
N ASN A 608 -14.75 -0.70 15.19
CA ASN A 608 -15.61 -0.45 16.33
C ASN A 608 -14.79 -0.23 17.60
N GLY A 609 -15.11 0.78 18.42
CA GLY A 609 -14.47 1.02 19.72
C GLY A 609 -12.96 1.30 19.64
N CYS A 610 -12.55 2.06 18.64
CA CYS A 610 -11.15 2.44 18.36
C CYS A 610 -10.86 3.92 18.67
N HIS A 611 -11.67 4.54 19.54
CA HIS A 611 -11.56 5.96 19.91
C HIS A 611 -11.56 6.91 18.70
N LEU A 612 -12.34 6.57 17.67
CA LEU A 612 -12.45 7.36 16.45
C LEU A 612 -13.39 8.56 16.67
N SER A 613 -13.07 9.67 16.00
CA SER A 613 -13.82 10.93 16.04
C SER A 613 -14.36 11.29 14.65
N GLU A 614 -15.10 12.39 14.54
CA GLU A 614 -15.61 12.92 13.25
C GLU A 614 -14.51 13.14 12.19
N ARG A 615 -13.25 13.37 12.59
CA ARG A 615 -12.15 13.68 11.66
C ARG A 615 -11.77 12.49 10.79
N CYS A 616 -11.90 11.25 11.28
CA CYS A 616 -11.60 10.07 10.45
C CYS A 616 -12.65 9.82 9.37
N CYS A 617 -13.88 10.33 9.56
CA CYS A 617 -14.99 10.13 8.63
C CYS A 617 -14.74 10.73 7.25
N GLU A 618 -14.02 11.86 7.16
CA GLU A 618 -13.62 12.44 5.87
C GLU A 618 -12.68 11.50 5.11
N ALA A 619 -11.69 10.95 5.82
CA ALA A 619 -10.73 10.03 5.22
C ALA A 619 -11.40 8.71 4.78
N LEU A 620 -12.33 8.18 5.59
CA LEU A 620 -13.15 7.02 5.22
C LEU A 620 -14.09 7.32 4.05
N ALA A 621 -14.66 8.53 3.97
CA ALA A 621 -15.46 8.94 2.82
C ALA A 621 -14.62 8.93 1.52
N SER A 622 -13.35 9.34 1.58
CA SER A 622 -12.43 9.23 0.45
C SER A 622 -12.20 7.77 0.01
N VAL A 623 -12.14 6.83 0.97
CA VAL A 623 -12.03 5.39 0.68
C VAL A 623 -13.31 4.88 0.02
N LEU A 624 -14.49 5.20 0.56
CA LEU A 624 -15.79 4.79 0.03
C LEU A 624 -16.06 5.33 -1.37
N SER A 625 -15.58 6.55 -1.66
CA SER A 625 -15.73 7.17 -2.98
C SER A 625 -14.70 6.68 -4.01
N SER A 626 -13.77 5.78 -3.63
CA SER A 626 -12.71 5.29 -4.51
C SER A 626 -13.10 4.03 -5.27
N ASN A 627 -12.86 4.04 -6.57
CA ASN A 627 -13.09 2.90 -7.47
C ASN A 627 -12.25 1.64 -7.22
N SER A 628 -11.13 1.76 -6.52
CA SER A 628 -10.33 0.61 -6.09
C SER A 628 -10.63 0.16 -4.67
N SER A 629 -11.74 0.62 -4.08
CA SER A 629 -12.20 0.07 -2.80
C SER A 629 -12.83 -1.31 -3.03
N SER A 630 -12.40 -2.28 -2.24
CA SER A 630 -13.04 -3.60 -2.17
C SER A 630 -14.05 -3.70 -1.03
N LEU A 631 -14.24 -2.61 -0.27
CA LEU A 631 -14.97 -2.61 0.98
C LEU A 631 -16.47 -2.85 0.77
N ARG A 632 -16.98 -3.86 1.46
CA ARG A 632 -18.39 -4.27 1.47
C ARG A 632 -19.02 -4.09 2.84
N GLU A 633 -18.25 -4.28 3.91
CA GLU A 633 -18.74 -4.15 5.27
C GLU A 633 -17.85 -3.22 6.10
N LEU A 634 -18.47 -2.26 6.77
CA LEU A 634 -17.79 -1.31 7.64
C LEU A 634 -18.50 -1.23 8.99
N ASP A 635 -17.80 -1.63 10.05
CA ASP A 635 -18.26 -1.48 11.42
C ASP A 635 -17.53 -0.34 12.12
N LEU A 636 -18.27 0.73 12.42
CA LEU A 636 -17.80 1.94 13.10
C LEU A 636 -18.41 2.10 14.50
N SER A 637 -19.09 1.06 15.00
CA SER A 637 -19.85 1.10 16.25
C SER A 637 -18.98 1.52 17.44
N THR A 638 -19.60 2.02 18.51
CA THR A 638 -18.94 2.41 19.77
C THR A 638 -17.79 3.42 19.62
N ASN A 639 -17.91 4.36 18.66
CA ASN A 639 -17.00 5.49 18.47
C ASN A 639 -17.76 6.83 18.57
N ASP A 640 -17.11 7.92 18.99
CA ASP A 640 -17.75 9.23 19.12
C ASP A 640 -17.73 10.03 17.81
N LEU A 641 -18.47 9.53 16.81
CA LEU A 641 -18.49 10.13 15.47
C LEU A 641 -19.37 11.37 15.36
N GLN A 642 -20.41 11.45 16.20
CA GLN A 642 -21.40 12.52 16.20
C GLN A 642 -22.13 12.69 14.85
N ASP A 643 -23.10 13.60 14.78
CA ASP A 643 -23.88 13.85 13.56
C ASP A 643 -23.01 14.36 12.39
N SER A 644 -21.97 15.12 12.70
CA SER A 644 -20.99 15.68 11.76
C SER A 644 -20.16 14.60 11.06
N GLY A 645 -19.70 13.57 11.80
CA GLY A 645 -18.99 12.45 11.21
C GLY A 645 -19.85 11.68 10.20
N VAL A 646 -21.12 11.42 10.52
CA VAL A 646 -22.06 10.77 9.59
C VAL A 646 -22.33 11.63 8.36
N LYS A 647 -22.41 12.95 8.52
CA LYS A 647 -22.55 13.88 7.39
C LYS A 647 -21.35 13.80 6.44
N LEU A 648 -20.13 13.70 6.96
CA LEU A 648 -18.92 13.50 6.16
C LEU A 648 -18.92 12.14 5.45
N LEU A 649 -19.23 11.05 6.16
CA LEU A 649 -19.34 9.71 5.58
C LEU A 649 -20.38 9.65 4.45
N SER A 650 -21.50 10.35 4.60
CA SER A 650 -22.59 10.38 3.62
C SER A 650 -22.13 10.91 2.26
N ALA A 651 -21.15 11.80 2.20
CA ALA A 651 -20.56 12.25 0.93
C ALA A 651 -19.87 11.11 0.17
N GLY A 652 -19.19 10.21 0.89
CA GLY A 652 -18.57 9.01 0.32
C GLY A 652 -19.60 7.95 -0.07
N LEU A 653 -20.60 7.70 0.79
CA LEU A 653 -21.67 6.74 0.56
C LEU A 653 -22.56 7.11 -0.65
N GLY A 654 -22.76 8.41 -0.88
CA GLY A 654 -23.53 8.90 -2.02
C GLY A 654 -22.81 8.76 -3.38
N SER A 655 -21.52 8.45 -3.38
CA SER A 655 -20.73 8.29 -4.60
C SER A 655 -21.23 7.12 -5.46
N PRO A 656 -21.33 7.26 -6.80
CA PRO A 656 -21.62 6.14 -7.71
C PRO A 656 -20.56 5.04 -7.72
N LEU A 657 -19.43 5.28 -7.04
CA LEU A 657 -18.31 4.38 -6.94
C LEU A 657 -18.34 3.56 -5.64
N CYS A 658 -19.27 3.88 -4.73
CA CYS A 658 -19.39 3.21 -3.45
C CYS A 658 -20.05 1.84 -3.60
N THR A 659 -19.35 0.82 -3.12
CA THR A 659 -19.81 -0.58 -3.16
C THR A 659 -20.17 -1.13 -1.78
N LEU A 660 -20.26 -0.26 -0.77
CA LEU A 660 -20.52 -0.67 0.61
C LEU A 660 -21.96 -1.21 0.74
N GLU A 661 -22.09 -2.41 1.30
CA GLU A 661 -23.35 -3.13 1.49
C GLU A 661 -23.80 -3.08 2.95
N THR A 662 -22.87 -3.13 3.90
CA THR A 662 -23.17 -3.13 5.33
C THR A 662 -22.47 -2.00 6.05
N LEU A 663 -23.25 -1.19 6.77
CA LEU A 663 -22.74 -0.11 7.62
C LEU A 663 -23.32 -0.23 9.03
N ARG A 664 -22.43 -0.36 10.02
CA ARG A 664 -22.80 -0.40 11.45
C ARG A 664 -22.29 0.86 12.16
N LEU A 665 -23.22 1.58 12.76
CA LEU A 665 -23.03 2.86 13.48
C LEU A 665 -23.69 2.80 14.86
N ASN A 666 -23.71 1.62 15.48
CA ASN A 666 -24.33 1.41 16.79
C ASN A 666 -23.55 2.18 17.87
N SER A 667 -24.24 2.89 18.78
CA SER A 667 -23.60 3.65 19.88
C SER A 667 -22.57 4.68 19.38
N CYS A 668 -22.94 5.50 18.39
CA CYS A 668 -22.05 6.51 17.79
C CYS A 668 -22.36 7.97 18.21
N HIS A 669 -23.15 8.14 19.28
CA HIS A 669 -23.65 9.45 19.75
C HIS A 669 -24.43 10.22 18.67
N LEU A 670 -25.23 9.51 17.89
CA LEU A 670 -26.03 10.11 16.81
C LEU A 670 -27.39 10.61 17.30
N SER A 671 -27.89 11.67 16.67
CA SER A 671 -29.21 12.27 16.91
C SER A 671 -30.04 12.30 15.61
N ALA A 672 -31.25 12.85 15.69
CA ALA A 672 -32.11 13.05 14.52
C ALA A 672 -31.44 13.81 13.36
N ARG A 673 -30.39 14.61 13.60
CA ARG A 673 -29.74 15.43 12.57
C ARG A 673 -28.96 14.60 11.55
N CYS A 674 -28.39 13.46 11.94
CA CYS A 674 -27.66 12.60 11.00
C CYS A 674 -28.60 11.93 9.99
N CYS A 675 -29.86 11.73 10.35
CA CYS A 675 -30.86 11.01 9.57
C CYS A 675 -31.17 11.69 8.23
N GLU A 676 -31.04 13.01 8.11
CA GLU A 676 -31.24 13.72 6.84
C GLU A 676 -30.18 13.33 5.81
N ALA A 677 -28.91 13.28 6.22
CA ALA A 677 -27.81 12.90 5.35
C ALA A 677 -27.93 11.44 4.89
N LEU A 678 -28.26 10.53 5.82
CA LEU A 678 -28.48 9.12 5.51
C LEU A 678 -29.72 8.92 4.62
N ALA A 679 -30.82 9.65 4.84
CA ALA A 679 -32.00 9.60 3.99
C ALA A 679 -31.68 10.03 2.55
N SER A 680 -30.84 11.06 2.37
CA SER A 680 -30.36 11.48 1.06
C SER A 680 -29.54 10.39 0.36
N VAL A 681 -28.69 9.67 1.11
CA VAL A 681 -27.92 8.52 0.58
C VAL A 681 -28.85 7.40 0.14
N LEU A 682 -29.79 6.97 1.00
CA LEU A 682 -30.74 5.90 0.71
C LEU A 682 -31.67 6.23 -0.47
N SER A 683 -31.91 7.52 -0.72
CA SER A 683 -32.72 7.98 -1.85
C SER A 683 -31.96 7.98 -3.18
N SER A 684 -30.64 7.85 -3.16
CA SER A 684 -29.79 7.97 -4.35
C SER A 684 -29.75 6.68 -5.17
N ASN A 685 -29.76 6.80 -6.49
CA ASN A 685 -29.65 5.68 -7.44
C ASN A 685 -28.30 4.96 -7.37
N SER A 686 -27.31 5.57 -6.71
CA SER A 686 -25.97 5.01 -6.49
C SER A 686 -25.83 4.22 -5.19
N CYS A 687 -26.86 4.18 -4.33
CA CYS A 687 -26.76 3.52 -3.05
C CYS A 687 -26.63 2.00 -3.21
N SER A 688 -25.59 1.43 -2.59
CA SER A 688 -25.34 -0.02 -2.58
C SER A 688 -25.71 -0.69 -1.24
N LEU A 689 -26.15 0.09 -0.25
CA LEU A 689 -26.42 -0.41 1.10
C LEU A 689 -27.59 -1.40 1.13
N ARG A 690 -27.36 -2.50 1.87
CA ARG A 690 -28.29 -3.60 2.17
C ARG A 690 -28.57 -3.69 3.65
N GLU A 691 -27.59 -3.43 4.52
CA GLU A 691 -27.73 -3.43 5.96
C GLU A 691 -27.27 -2.10 6.57
N LEU A 692 -28.14 -1.52 7.41
CA LEU A 692 -27.83 -0.32 8.18
C LEU A 692 -28.22 -0.54 9.65
N ASP A 693 -27.21 -0.54 10.52
CA ASP A 693 -27.41 -0.59 11.97
C ASP A 693 -27.15 0.77 12.61
N LEU A 694 -28.21 1.39 13.14
CA LEU A 694 -28.19 2.65 13.88
C LEU A 694 -28.60 2.46 15.34
N SER A 695 -28.61 1.23 15.83
CA SER A 695 -29.06 0.88 17.18
C SER A 695 -28.39 1.72 18.27
N THR A 696 -29.10 1.87 19.38
CA THR A 696 -28.69 2.56 20.61
C THR A 696 -28.39 4.06 20.49
N ASN A 697 -28.62 4.68 19.32
CA ASN A 697 -28.50 6.14 19.12
C ASN A 697 -29.83 6.87 19.41
N ASP A 698 -29.80 8.10 19.90
CA ASP A 698 -31.00 8.81 20.36
C ASP A 698 -31.71 9.57 19.20
N LEU A 699 -32.09 8.83 18.14
CA LEU A 699 -32.67 9.37 16.91
C LEU A 699 -34.09 9.94 17.09
N GLN A 700 -34.88 9.31 17.97
CA GLN A 700 -36.29 9.65 18.24
C GLN A 700 -37.19 9.59 16.99
N ASP A 701 -38.48 9.87 17.16
CA ASP A 701 -39.44 9.90 16.06
C ASP A 701 -39.07 10.88 14.95
N SER A 702 -38.44 12.00 15.30
CA SER A 702 -38.04 13.03 14.32
C SER A 702 -36.96 12.51 13.36
N GLY A 703 -35.94 11.81 13.85
CA GLY A 703 -34.92 11.17 13.03
C GLY A 703 -35.50 10.02 12.21
N VAL A 704 -36.34 9.17 12.81
CA VAL A 704 -37.01 8.07 12.10
C VAL A 704 -37.89 8.60 10.97
N LYS A 705 -38.59 9.72 11.16
CA LYS A 705 -39.37 10.38 10.10
C LYS A 705 -38.51 10.83 8.93
N LEU A 706 -37.32 11.38 9.19
CA LEU A 706 -36.37 11.75 8.13
C LEU A 706 -35.86 10.51 7.37
N LEU A 707 -35.43 9.47 8.09
CA LEU A 707 -35.03 8.20 7.48
C LEU A 707 -36.15 7.57 6.64
N SER A 708 -37.38 7.62 7.13
CA SER A 708 -38.58 7.11 6.44
C SER A 708 -38.78 7.76 5.07
N ALA A 709 -38.42 9.04 4.91
CA ALA A 709 -38.48 9.70 3.61
C ALA A 709 -37.50 9.07 2.60
N GLY A 710 -36.31 8.66 3.05
CA GLY A 710 -35.35 7.96 2.21
C GLY A 710 -35.73 6.52 1.91
N LEU A 711 -36.24 5.79 2.90
CA LEU A 711 -36.77 4.42 2.73
C LEU A 711 -37.95 4.38 1.75
N GLY A 712 -38.74 5.45 1.71
CA GLY A 712 -39.84 5.60 0.77
C GLY A 712 -39.40 5.83 -0.68
N SER A 713 -38.10 5.98 -0.97
CA SER A 713 -37.60 6.16 -2.35
C SER A 713 -37.64 4.84 -3.14
N PRO A 714 -38.02 4.84 -4.42
CA PRO A 714 -37.93 3.64 -5.28
C PRO A 714 -36.48 3.19 -5.54
N HIS A 715 -35.49 4.01 -5.18
CA HIS A 715 -34.07 3.71 -5.32
C HIS A 715 -33.46 3.06 -4.08
N CYS A 716 -34.21 2.97 -2.97
CA CYS A 716 -33.69 2.38 -1.74
C CYS A 716 -33.60 0.86 -1.87
N THR A 717 -32.39 0.30 -1.72
CA THR A 717 -32.12 -1.14 -1.81
C THR A 717 -31.97 -1.83 -0.46
N LEU A 718 -32.25 -1.10 0.64
CA LEU A 718 -31.99 -1.57 2.00
C LEU A 718 -32.87 -2.79 2.34
N GLU A 719 -32.26 -3.84 2.86
CA GLU A 719 -32.91 -5.10 3.24
C GLU A 719 -33.01 -5.24 4.76
N THR A 720 -32.04 -4.74 5.50
CA THR A 720 -31.99 -4.80 6.97
C THR A 720 -31.82 -3.41 7.56
N LEU A 721 -32.74 -3.04 8.45
CA LEU A 721 -32.67 -1.78 9.20
C LEU A 721 -32.81 -2.07 10.69
N ARG A 722 -31.78 -1.72 11.45
CA ARG A 722 -31.78 -1.86 12.92
C ARG A 722 -31.82 -0.51 13.59
N LEU A 723 -32.91 -0.28 14.32
CA LEU A 723 -33.22 0.93 15.10
C LEU A 723 -33.46 0.57 16.56
N SER A 724 -32.84 -0.51 17.05
CA SER A 724 -33.08 -1.03 18.38
C SER A 724 -32.61 -0.03 19.45
N GLY A 725 -33.52 0.38 20.32
CA GLY A 725 -33.27 1.39 21.36
C GLY A 725 -32.91 2.77 20.84
N CYS A 726 -33.59 3.23 19.79
CA CYS A 726 -33.43 4.56 19.23
C CYS A 726 -34.42 5.62 19.74
N LEU A 727 -35.07 5.36 20.89
CA LEU A 727 -36.11 6.21 21.49
C LEU A 727 -37.34 6.40 20.57
N VAL A 728 -37.67 5.38 19.78
CA VAL A 728 -38.78 5.42 18.82
C VAL A 728 -40.11 5.18 19.54
N THR A 729 -41.12 5.97 19.20
CA THR A 729 -42.49 5.84 19.69
C THR A 729 -43.47 5.48 18.58
N GLN A 730 -44.77 5.41 18.90
CA GLN A 730 -45.84 5.23 17.92
C GLN A 730 -45.75 6.21 16.73
N GLY A 731 -45.24 7.43 16.93
CA GLY A 731 -45.09 8.43 15.86
C GLY A 731 -44.03 8.03 14.83
N GLY A 732 -42.89 7.50 15.28
CA GLY A 732 -41.85 6.96 14.42
C GLY A 732 -42.30 5.67 13.72
N CYS A 733 -42.99 4.78 14.43
CA CYS A 733 -43.60 3.58 13.85
C CYS A 733 -44.58 3.92 12.71
N ALA A 734 -45.41 4.96 12.88
CA ALA A 734 -46.32 5.42 11.84
C ALA A 734 -45.59 5.94 10.59
N SER A 735 -44.46 6.63 10.78
CA SER A 735 -43.62 7.11 9.67
C SER A 735 -43.00 5.94 8.89
N LEU A 736 -42.48 4.93 9.60
CA LEU A 736 -41.94 3.71 8.98
C LEU A 736 -43.00 2.93 8.22
N ALA A 737 -44.17 2.71 8.83
CA ALA A 737 -45.28 2.02 8.17
C ALA A 737 -45.71 2.74 6.88
N SER A 738 -45.78 4.07 6.91
CA SER A 738 -46.09 4.87 5.72
C SER A 738 -45.05 4.70 4.61
N ALA A 739 -43.76 4.66 4.95
CA ALA A 739 -42.68 4.47 3.97
C ALA A 739 -42.76 3.07 3.32
N LEU A 740 -42.95 2.04 4.14
CA LEU A 740 -43.06 0.65 3.67
C LEU A 740 -44.29 0.40 2.79
N SER A 741 -45.38 1.16 2.99
CA SER A 741 -46.59 1.08 2.16
C SER A 741 -46.55 1.91 0.87
N SER A 742 -45.57 2.80 0.69
CA SER A 742 -45.54 3.76 -0.43
C SER A 742 -44.94 3.19 -1.72
N ASN A 743 -43.97 2.29 -1.62
CA ASN A 743 -43.28 1.63 -2.74
C ASN A 743 -43.04 0.15 -2.41
N PRO A 744 -42.79 -0.74 -3.39
CA PRO A 744 -42.38 -2.11 -3.08
C PRO A 744 -41.05 -2.07 -2.33
N SER A 745 -41.14 -2.10 -1.00
CA SER A 745 -39.98 -2.05 -0.11
C SER A 745 -39.10 -3.28 -0.33
N HIS A 746 -37.79 -3.07 -0.34
CA HIS A 746 -36.81 -4.15 -0.32
C HIS A 746 -36.50 -4.63 1.09
N LEU A 747 -37.04 -3.96 2.11
CA LEU A 747 -36.78 -4.25 3.52
C LEU A 747 -37.39 -5.59 3.92
N ARG A 748 -36.53 -6.48 4.43
CA ARG A 748 -36.82 -7.83 4.92
C ARG A 748 -36.72 -7.92 6.44
N GLU A 749 -35.82 -7.18 7.06
CA GLU A 749 -35.63 -7.17 8.51
C GLU A 749 -35.74 -5.75 9.07
N LEU A 750 -36.64 -5.57 10.04
CA LEU A 750 -36.80 -4.33 10.78
C LEU A 750 -36.72 -4.62 12.28
N ASP A 751 -35.65 -4.16 12.91
CA ASP A 751 -35.47 -4.28 14.35
C ASP A 751 -35.78 -2.96 15.06
N LEU A 752 -36.87 -2.94 15.79
CA LEU A 752 -37.34 -1.87 16.67
C LEU A 752 -37.36 -2.30 18.14
N SER A 753 -36.68 -3.40 18.50
CA SER A 753 -36.58 -3.84 19.89
C SER A 753 -36.04 -2.73 20.81
N TYR A 754 -36.35 -2.82 22.11
CA TYR A 754 -35.92 -1.84 23.10
C TYR A 754 -36.37 -0.38 22.84
N ASN A 755 -37.46 -0.17 22.10
CA ASN A 755 -38.09 1.16 21.91
C ASN A 755 -39.41 1.29 22.70
N HIS A 756 -40.23 2.31 22.43
CA HIS A 756 -41.58 2.42 22.97
C HIS A 756 -42.64 2.56 21.87
N PRO A 757 -42.79 1.56 20.97
CA PRO A 757 -43.73 1.65 19.85
C PRO A 757 -45.18 1.88 20.30
N GLY A 758 -45.52 1.55 21.56
CA GLY A 758 -46.88 1.59 22.08
C GLY A 758 -47.78 0.55 21.41
N ASP A 759 -48.98 0.34 21.95
CA ASP A 759 -49.93 -0.65 21.40
C ASP A 759 -50.34 -0.28 19.96
N SER A 760 -50.51 1.02 19.71
CA SER A 760 -50.92 1.56 18.41
C SER A 760 -49.83 1.40 17.33
N GLY A 761 -48.58 1.73 17.65
CA GLY A 761 -47.46 1.61 16.71
C GLY A 761 -47.10 0.16 16.43
N ALA A 762 -47.12 -0.70 17.45
CA ALA A 762 -46.92 -2.13 17.29
C ALA A 762 -48.01 -2.77 16.42
N ALA A 763 -49.29 -2.49 16.71
CA ALA A 763 -50.41 -2.99 15.92
C ALA A 763 -50.35 -2.51 14.46
N LEU A 764 -49.94 -1.27 14.22
CA LEU A 764 -49.79 -0.71 12.88
C LEU A 764 -48.72 -1.45 12.05
N LEU A 765 -47.55 -1.70 12.65
CA LEU A 765 -46.46 -2.42 11.97
C LEU A 765 -46.82 -3.90 11.77
N SER A 766 -47.46 -4.54 12.74
CA SER A 766 -47.95 -5.92 12.61
C SER A 766 -49.03 -6.04 11.53
N ALA A 767 -49.95 -5.08 11.42
CA ALA A 767 -50.95 -5.08 10.36
C ALA A 767 -50.32 -4.92 8.96
N GLY A 768 -49.20 -4.21 8.86
CA GLY A 768 -48.46 -4.09 7.60
C GLY A 768 -47.79 -5.39 7.13
N LEU A 769 -47.46 -6.32 8.04
CA LEU A 769 -46.94 -7.65 7.65
C LEU A 769 -47.95 -8.47 6.82
N GLU A 770 -49.25 -8.17 6.95
CA GLU A 770 -50.32 -8.78 6.16
C GLU A 770 -50.50 -8.09 4.79
N ASP A 771 -49.87 -6.93 4.56
CA ASP A 771 -49.92 -6.24 3.27
C ASP A 771 -48.96 -6.91 2.28
N PRO A 772 -49.45 -7.47 1.15
CA PRO A 772 -48.61 -8.17 0.17
C PRO A 772 -47.59 -7.25 -0.53
N ARG A 773 -47.68 -5.93 -0.33
CA ARG A 773 -46.69 -4.96 -0.83
C ARG A 773 -45.46 -4.88 0.07
N TRP A 774 -45.57 -5.30 1.33
CA TRP A 774 -44.43 -5.41 2.23
C TRP A 774 -43.67 -6.71 1.93
N ARG A 775 -42.34 -6.64 1.96
CA ARG A 775 -41.44 -7.81 1.83
C ARG A 775 -40.75 -8.16 3.14
N LEU A 776 -41.31 -7.66 4.25
CA LEU A 776 -40.73 -7.76 5.56
C LEU A 776 -40.90 -9.19 6.09
N ASP A 777 -39.80 -9.93 6.17
CA ASP A 777 -39.74 -11.30 6.68
C ASP A 777 -39.71 -11.32 8.22
N THR A 778 -39.05 -10.32 8.83
CA THR A 778 -38.82 -10.25 10.28
C THR A 778 -39.08 -8.84 10.82
N LEU A 779 -39.94 -8.76 11.83
CA LEU A 779 -40.21 -7.54 12.60
C LEU A 779 -39.97 -7.81 14.09
N SER A 780 -39.01 -7.09 14.69
CA SER A 780 -38.71 -7.19 16.11
C SER A 780 -39.20 -5.94 16.84
N VAL A 781 -40.15 -6.07 17.75
CA VAL A 781 -40.67 -4.97 18.61
C VAL A 781 -40.57 -5.31 20.10
N GLU A 782 -39.73 -6.30 20.42
CA GLU A 782 -39.60 -6.87 21.76
C GLU A 782 -38.97 -5.89 22.76
N HIS A 783 -39.15 -6.20 24.04
CA HIS A 783 -38.57 -5.43 25.15
C HIS A 783 -38.98 -3.95 25.18
N GLY A 784 -40.12 -3.60 24.58
CA GLY A 784 -40.62 -2.25 24.55
C GLY A 784 -41.17 -1.76 25.90
N GLY A 785 -41.23 -0.44 26.09
CA GLY A 785 -41.84 0.14 27.30
C GLY A 785 -41.43 1.57 27.57
N VAL A 786 -42.15 2.26 28.47
CA VAL A 786 -41.92 3.68 28.78
C VAL A 786 -40.51 3.94 29.32
N LEU A 787 -39.92 2.97 30.04
CA LEU A 787 -38.53 3.04 30.50
C LEU A 787 -37.52 3.23 29.35
N ARG A 788 -37.87 2.80 28.13
CA ARG A 788 -37.02 2.96 26.93
C ARG A 788 -36.91 4.40 26.45
N LEU A 789 -37.71 5.32 27.00
CA LEU A 789 -37.64 6.76 26.69
C LEU A 789 -36.64 7.51 27.58
N LYS A 790 -36.03 6.85 28.57
CA LYS A 790 -34.92 7.44 29.33
C LYS A 790 -33.72 7.68 28.39
N PRO A 791 -32.94 8.76 28.58
CA PRO A 791 -31.80 9.05 27.71
C PRO A 791 -30.63 8.07 27.92
N ALA A 792 -29.76 7.96 26.91
CA ALA A 792 -28.52 7.19 26.95
C ALA A 792 -28.73 5.72 27.39
N LEU A 793 -27.80 5.15 28.18
CA LEU A 793 -27.86 3.74 28.60
C LEU A 793 -28.93 3.46 29.67
N LYS A 794 -29.50 4.49 30.31
CA LYS A 794 -30.57 4.31 31.31
C LYS A 794 -31.84 3.72 30.71
N LYS A 795 -32.02 3.78 29.37
CA LYS A 795 -33.08 3.05 28.66
C LYS A 795 -32.96 1.53 28.79
N TYR A 796 -31.79 1.00 29.13
CA TYR A 796 -31.55 -0.44 29.34
C TYR A 796 -31.51 -0.82 30.82
N ALA A 797 -31.94 0.07 31.72
CA ALA A 797 -31.90 -0.17 33.17
C ALA A 797 -32.56 -1.51 33.55
N CYS A 798 -31.85 -2.34 34.31
CA CYS A 798 -32.38 -3.55 34.91
C CYS A 798 -32.41 -3.45 36.43
N GLU A 799 -33.45 -4.01 37.03
CA GLU A 799 -33.57 -4.14 38.49
C GLU A 799 -32.93 -5.45 38.92
N LEU A 800 -31.84 -5.35 39.68
CA LEU A 800 -31.01 -6.48 40.11
C LEU A 800 -30.99 -6.61 41.64
N THR A 801 -30.86 -7.84 42.12
CA THR A 801 -30.64 -8.18 43.53
C THR A 801 -29.51 -9.19 43.67
N LEU A 802 -28.82 -9.16 44.80
CA LEU A 802 -27.75 -10.09 45.15
C LEU A 802 -28.35 -11.39 45.69
N ASP A 803 -27.83 -12.55 45.29
CA ASP A 803 -28.36 -13.85 45.68
C ASP A 803 -27.82 -14.31 47.05
N PRO A 804 -28.68 -14.45 48.07
CA PRO A 804 -28.31 -14.93 49.40
C PRO A 804 -27.65 -16.32 49.44
N ASN A 805 -27.90 -17.12 48.41
CA ASN A 805 -27.42 -18.49 48.33
C ASN A 805 -25.99 -18.60 47.78
N THR A 806 -25.47 -17.53 47.18
CA THR A 806 -24.14 -17.54 46.55
C THR A 806 -23.06 -16.88 47.40
N PHE A 807 -23.43 -15.93 48.26
CA PHE A 807 -22.44 -15.07 48.92
C PHE A 807 -21.56 -15.81 49.95
N HIS A 808 -20.29 -15.41 50.07
CA HIS A 808 -19.35 -15.94 51.07
C HIS A 808 -19.73 -15.59 52.52
N ARG A 809 -19.40 -16.44 53.51
CA ARG A 809 -19.80 -16.25 54.93
C ARG A 809 -19.29 -14.96 55.60
N ARG A 810 -18.22 -14.36 55.08
CA ARG A 810 -17.71 -13.03 55.49
C ARG A 810 -18.45 -11.84 54.88
N LEU A 811 -19.55 -12.06 54.17
CA LEU A 811 -20.37 -11.01 53.59
C LEU A 811 -21.71 -10.88 54.34
N SER A 812 -22.15 -9.64 54.49
CA SER A 812 -23.48 -9.30 54.99
C SER A 812 -24.26 -8.53 53.92
N LEU A 813 -25.52 -8.92 53.68
CA LEU A 813 -26.42 -8.28 52.73
C LEU A 813 -27.40 -7.35 53.44
N SER A 814 -27.79 -6.25 52.80
CA SER A 814 -28.92 -5.41 53.22
C SER A 814 -30.25 -6.16 53.13
N GLU A 815 -31.27 -5.70 53.85
CA GLU A 815 -32.61 -6.32 53.83
C GLU A 815 -33.23 -6.40 52.43
N ASP A 816 -32.92 -5.44 51.56
CA ASP A 816 -33.39 -5.40 50.17
C ASP A 816 -32.47 -6.18 49.20
N ASN A 817 -31.43 -6.85 49.71
CA ASN A 817 -30.42 -7.59 48.95
C ASN A 817 -29.71 -6.76 47.87
N ARG A 818 -29.54 -5.45 48.05
CA ARG A 818 -28.85 -4.58 47.08
C ARG A 818 -27.46 -4.16 47.49
N LYS A 819 -27.16 -4.14 48.79
CA LYS A 819 -25.85 -3.79 49.33
C LYS A 819 -25.19 -5.01 49.93
N VAL A 820 -23.91 -5.18 49.63
CA VAL A 820 -23.03 -6.16 50.25
C VAL A 820 -21.89 -5.46 50.97
N THR A 821 -21.62 -5.88 52.20
CA THR A 821 -20.55 -5.34 53.05
C THR A 821 -19.68 -6.47 53.58
N LEU A 822 -18.36 -6.25 53.58
CA LEU A 822 -17.41 -7.17 54.20
C LEU A 822 -17.45 -7.04 55.73
N VAL A 823 -17.64 -8.16 56.43
CA VAL A 823 -17.65 -8.23 57.90
C VAL A 823 -16.45 -9.04 58.42
N GLY A 824 -16.06 -8.77 59.67
CA GLY A 824 -14.83 -9.34 60.26
C GLY A 824 -14.96 -10.80 60.71
N GLU A 825 -16.18 -11.26 60.96
CA GLU A 825 -16.48 -12.60 61.45
C GLU A 825 -17.42 -13.34 60.49
N ASP A 826 -17.22 -14.65 60.38
CA ASP A 826 -18.09 -15.52 59.60
C ASP A 826 -19.51 -15.52 60.17
N GLN A 827 -20.45 -15.19 59.31
CA GLN A 827 -21.86 -15.21 59.64
C GLN A 827 -22.42 -16.64 59.56
N LEU A 828 -23.38 -16.96 60.44
CA LEU A 828 -23.97 -18.30 60.60
C LEU A 828 -25.05 -18.60 59.55
N TYR A 829 -24.67 -18.62 58.28
CA TYR A 829 -25.59 -18.96 57.19
C TYR A 829 -25.62 -20.48 56.92
N PRO A 830 -26.77 -21.04 56.50
CA PRO A 830 -26.84 -22.43 56.07
C PRO A 830 -25.91 -22.71 54.88
N ASP A 831 -25.33 -23.91 54.87
CA ASP A 831 -24.56 -24.39 53.73
C ASP A 831 -25.46 -24.55 52.50
N HIS A 832 -24.91 -24.15 51.35
CA HIS A 832 -25.59 -24.21 50.05
C HIS A 832 -24.56 -24.57 48.96
N PRO A 833 -24.92 -25.40 47.96
CA PRO A 833 -23.99 -25.83 46.91
C PRO A 833 -23.40 -24.66 46.11
N GLU A 834 -24.22 -23.64 45.82
CA GLU A 834 -23.81 -22.44 45.07
C GLU A 834 -23.01 -21.41 45.90
N ARG A 835 -22.79 -21.66 47.19
CA ARG A 835 -22.11 -20.70 48.08
C ARG A 835 -20.61 -20.72 47.85
N PHE A 836 -20.02 -19.55 47.66
CA PHE A 836 -18.56 -19.40 47.65
C PHE A 836 -17.96 -19.71 49.03
N ASP A 837 -16.89 -20.50 49.06
CA ASP A 837 -16.27 -20.98 50.31
C ASP A 837 -14.94 -20.30 50.68
N TYR A 838 -14.27 -19.69 49.71
CA TYR A 838 -12.95 -19.11 49.89
C TYR A 838 -12.89 -17.62 49.58
N TRP A 839 -13.34 -17.23 48.38
CA TRP A 839 -13.32 -15.84 47.93
C TRP A 839 -14.60 -15.10 48.33
N GLU A 840 -14.47 -13.84 48.78
CA GLU A 840 -15.58 -13.01 49.30
C GLU A 840 -16.48 -12.44 48.20
N GLN A 841 -17.10 -13.34 47.44
CA GLN A 841 -17.87 -13.02 46.25
C GLN A 841 -19.36 -13.26 46.49
N VAL A 842 -20.18 -12.55 45.72
CA VAL A 842 -21.62 -12.73 45.62
C VAL A 842 -22.03 -12.53 44.17
N LEU A 843 -22.97 -13.37 43.69
CA LEU A 843 -23.59 -13.16 42.38
C LEU A 843 -24.97 -12.54 42.53
N GLY A 844 -25.44 -11.92 41.45
CA GLY A 844 -26.84 -11.54 41.32
C GLY A 844 -27.76 -12.74 41.16
N ARG A 845 -29.02 -12.53 41.51
CA ARG A 845 -30.08 -13.52 41.39
C ARG A 845 -30.63 -13.60 39.95
N GLU A 846 -30.80 -12.45 39.31
CA GLU A 846 -31.40 -12.34 37.99
C GLU A 846 -30.39 -12.63 36.88
N ALA A 847 -30.81 -13.42 35.88
CA ALA A 847 -30.04 -13.65 34.67
C ALA A 847 -30.07 -12.40 33.76
N LEU A 848 -28.90 -12.00 33.28
CA LEU A 848 -28.74 -10.90 32.34
C LEU A 848 -29.11 -11.38 30.93
N THR A 849 -30.26 -10.93 30.44
CA THR A 849 -30.81 -11.32 29.13
C THR A 849 -30.89 -10.10 28.21
N GLY A 850 -30.49 -10.28 26.94
CA GLY A 850 -30.48 -9.21 25.95
C GLY A 850 -29.56 -8.03 26.33
N ARG A 851 -30.09 -6.81 26.32
CA ARG A 851 -29.39 -5.57 26.70
C ARG A 851 -29.74 -5.14 28.13
N CYS A 852 -28.72 -5.04 28.99
CA CYS A 852 -28.86 -4.71 30.41
C CYS A 852 -27.91 -3.59 30.83
N TYR A 853 -28.40 -2.63 31.61
CA TYR A 853 -27.61 -1.58 32.24
C TYR A 853 -27.89 -1.50 33.73
N TRP A 854 -26.85 -1.42 34.55
CA TRP A 854 -26.98 -1.17 35.99
C TRP A 854 -25.80 -0.35 36.50
N GLU A 855 -26.00 0.32 37.64
CA GLU A 855 -24.96 1.11 38.30
C GLU A 855 -24.64 0.52 39.67
N VAL A 856 -23.35 0.49 40.03
CA VAL A 856 -22.83 0.01 41.31
C VAL A 856 -22.08 1.15 41.98
N GLU A 857 -22.51 1.49 43.19
CA GLU A 857 -21.78 2.39 44.09
C GLU A 857 -20.87 1.56 44.99
N TRP A 858 -19.58 1.87 45.03
CA TRP A 858 -18.57 1.07 45.72
C TRP A 858 -17.77 1.90 46.73
N GLU A 859 -17.33 1.27 47.80
CA GLU A 859 -16.46 1.85 48.81
C GLU A 859 -15.33 0.84 49.09
N GLY A 860 -14.08 1.30 49.12
CA GLY A 860 -12.91 0.43 49.24
C GLY A 860 -12.65 -0.46 48.01
N PRO A 861 -11.75 -1.45 48.11
CA PRO A 861 -11.39 -2.30 46.97
C PRO A 861 -12.49 -3.31 46.61
N VAL A 862 -13.14 -3.10 45.47
CA VAL A 862 -14.25 -3.94 44.97
C VAL A 862 -13.98 -4.34 43.53
N VAL A 863 -14.29 -5.60 43.19
CA VAL A 863 -14.33 -6.08 41.81
C VAL A 863 -15.79 -6.23 41.40
N ILE A 864 -16.16 -5.58 40.31
CA ILE A 864 -17.49 -5.66 39.69
C ILE A 864 -17.34 -6.42 38.39
N GLY A 865 -18.16 -7.44 38.15
CA GLY A 865 -18.02 -8.26 36.96
C GLY A 865 -19.31 -8.89 36.49
N VAL A 866 -19.17 -9.64 35.40
CA VAL A 866 -20.20 -10.50 34.84
C VAL A 866 -19.60 -11.88 34.68
N THR A 867 -20.33 -12.91 35.07
CA THR A 867 -19.87 -14.29 34.99
C THR A 867 -20.96 -15.18 34.45
N TYR A 868 -20.56 -16.24 33.75
CA TYR A 868 -21.45 -17.36 33.53
C TYR A 868 -21.84 -18.04 34.84
N ARG A 869 -23.05 -18.60 34.89
CA ARG A 869 -23.61 -19.28 36.06
C ARG A 869 -22.70 -20.42 36.56
N GLY A 870 -22.08 -21.18 35.67
CA GLY A 870 -21.20 -22.31 35.97
C GLY A 870 -19.77 -21.95 36.40
N ILE A 871 -19.54 -20.78 36.99
CA ILE A 871 -18.26 -20.45 37.65
C ILE A 871 -18.02 -21.37 38.86
N THR A 872 -16.77 -21.78 39.09
CA THR A 872 -16.43 -22.69 40.19
C THR A 872 -16.67 -22.00 41.53
N ARG A 873 -17.44 -22.64 42.42
CA ARG A 873 -17.80 -22.07 43.73
C ARG A 873 -16.81 -22.39 44.85
N ARG A 874 -15.99 -23.41 44.67
CA ARG A 874 -15.16 -24.01 45.72
C ARG A 874 -13.68 -23.87 45.42
N GLY A 875 -12.89 -23.65 46.47
CA GLY A 875 -11.43 -23.68 46.42
C GLY A 875 -10.78 -22.34 46.07
N ARG A 876 -9.44 -22.35 46.01
CA ARG A 876 -8.59 -21.15 45.86
C ARG A 876 -8.09 -20.93 44.42
N GLY A 877 -8.34 -21.85 43.50
CA GLY A 877 -7.81 -21.78 42.12
C GLY A 877 -8.42 -20.64 41.30
N ASP A 878 -7.79 -20.30 40.19
CA ASP A 878 -8.20 -19.18 39.33
C ASP A 878 -9.59 -19.35 38.68
N ASP A 879 -10.04 -20.59 38.57
CA ASP A 879 -11.38 -20.97 38.09
C ASP A 879 -12.52 -20.49 39.00
N SER A 880 -12.22 -20.04 40.22
CA SER A 880 -13.21 -19.77 41.27
C SER A 880 -13.49 -18.29 41.57
N TRP A 881 -12.79 -17.36 40.92
CA TRP A 881 -12.94 -15.93 41.20
C TRP A 881 -13.12 -15.05 39.95
N LEU A 882 -13.83 -13.94 40.10
CA LEU A 882 -14.23 -13.06 39.01
C LEU A 882 -13.02 -12.46 38.28
N GLY A 883 -12.94 -12.70 36.97
CA GLY A 883 -11.85 -12.29 36.09
C GLY A 883 -10.65 -13.24 36.10
N GLY A 884 -10.60 -14.23 37.01
CA GLY A 884 -9.51 -15.21 37.09
C GLY A 884 -9.55 -16.28 36.00
N ASN A 885 -10.66 -16.38 35.26
CA ASN A 885 -10.95 -17.45 34.31
C ASN A 885 -11.61 -16.93 33.04
N ASN A 886 -11.73 -17.80 32.05
CA ASN A 886 -12.42 -17.52 30.79
C ASN A 886 -13.96 -17.50 30.86
N LYS A 887 -14.54 -17.63 32.06
CA LYS A 887 -16.00 -17.59 32.30
C LYS A 887 -16.49 -16.27 32.89
N SER A 888 -15.58 -15.37 33.26
CA SER A 888 -15.91 -14.13 33.96
C SER A 888 -15.05 -12.95 33.53
N TRP A 889 -15.70 -11.79 33.42
CA TRP A 889 -15.09 -10.52 33.03
C TRP A 889 -15.30 -9.53 34.16
N SER A 890 -14.27 -8.75 34.50
CA SER A 890 -14.37 -7.90 35.68
C SER A 890 -13.59 -6.60 35.58
N LEU A 891 -14.05 -5.61 36.35
CA LEU A 891 -13.42 -4.33 36.61
C LEU A 891 -13.10 -4.27 38.11
N TYR A 892 -11.82 -4.16 38.44
CA TYR A 892 -11.34 -3.89 39.78
C TYR A 892 -11.30 -2.37 40.02
N CYS A 893 -11.97 -1.95 41.09
CA CYS A 893 -12.12 -0.58 41.53
C CYS A 893 -11.34 -0.39 42.83
N ARG A 894 -10.45 0.61 42.87
CA ARG A 894 -9.70 1.04 44.07
C ARG A 894 -9.53 2.55 44.05
N ASP A 895 -9.26 3.16 45.20
CA ASP A 895 -9.07 4.63 45.32
C ASP A 895 -7.98 5.17 44.38
N GLY A 896 -6.99 4.33 44.03
CA GLY A 896 -5.89 4.67 43.13
C GLY A 896 -6.15 4.41 41.63
N GLY A 897 -7.33 3.94 41.20
CA GLY A 897 -7.67 3.74 39.79
C GLY A 897 -8.47 2.47 39.49
N PHE A 898 -8.60 2.18 38.18
CA PHE A 898 -9.34 1.02 37.67
C PHE A 898 -8.41 0.05 36.95
N SER A 899 -8.62 -1.25 37.11
CA SER A 899 -8.02 -2.28 36.25
C SER A 899 -9.09 -3.25 35.77
N VAL A 900 -8.92 -3.81 34.57
CA VAL A 900 -9.83 -4.82 34.02
C VAL A 900 -9.16 -6.17 34.04
N ARG A 901 -9.95 -7.24 34.21
CA ARG A 901 -9.43 -8.60 34.30
C ARG A 901 -10.32 -9.62 33.59
N TYR A 902 -9.68 -10.48 32.80
CA TYR A 902 -10.28 -11.62 32.10
C TYR A 902 -9.22 -12.73 31.94
N ASP A 903 -9.61 -13.99 32.17
CA ASP A 903 -8.75 -15.16 32.01
C ASP A 903 -7.40 -15.05 32.75
N GLY A 904 -7.46 -14.52 33.98
CA GLY A 904 -6.30 -14.33 34.85
C GLY A 904 -5.40 -13.15 34.48
N ARG A 905 -5.65 -12.47 33.34
CA ARG A 905 -4.87 -11.32 32.87
C ARG A 905 -5.48 -10.02 33.36
N GLU A 906 -4.68 -9.20 34.03
CA GLU A 906 -5.07 -7.87 34.52
C GLU A 906 -4.44 -6.75 33.68
N THR A 907 -5.22 -5.71 33.39
CA THR A 907 -4.79 -4.51 32.65
C THR A 907 -5.17 -3.27 33.44
N ASP A 908 -4.19 -2.49 33.88
CA ASP A 908 -4.43 -1.19 34.51
C ASP A 908 -4.90 -0.15 33.48
N LEU A 909 -5.94 0.62 33.82
CA LEU A 909 -6.48 1.67 32.96
C LEU A 909 -5.82 3.03 33.25
N PRO A 910 -5.59 3.90 32.24
CA PRO A 910 -4.66 5.04 32.32
C PRO A 910 -5.35 6.32 32.81
N PHE A 911 -6.10 6.25 33.91
CA PHE A 911 -6.85 7.39 34.44
C PHE A 911 -6.46 7.72 35.89
N PRO A 912 -5.87 8.90 36.19
CA PRO A 912 -5.82 9.43 37.54
C PRO A 912 -7.20 10.01 37.98
N PRO A 913 -7.48 10.09 39.29
CA PRO A 913 -8.83 10.10 39.85
C PRO A 913 -9.39 11.51 40.10
N ALA A 914 -10.73 11.65 40.03
CA ALA A 914 -11.49 12.53 40.92
C ALA A 914 -13.00 12.26 40.84
N GLY A 915 -13.60 11.92 41.98
CA GLY A 915 -14.94 12.41 42.34
C GLY A 915 -16.14 11.44 42.31
N SER A 916 -16.03 10.22 41.75
CA SER A 916 -17.16 9.29 41.75
C SER A 916 -16.79 7.86 42.09
N THR A 917 -17.46 7.34 43.10
CA THR A 917 -17.49 5.95 43.55
C THR A 917 -18.56 5.12 42.83
N ARG A 918 -19.05 5.59 41.67
CA ARG A 918 -20.11 4.91 40.91
C ARG A 918 -19.63 4.45 39.54
N VAL A 919 -19.90 3.18 39.24
CA VAL A 919 -19.58 2.52 37.98
C VAL A 919 -20.87 2.03 37.32
N GLY A 920 -21.04 2.35 36.04
CA GLY A 920 -22.10 1.82 35.19
C GLY A 920 -21.59 0.61 34.41
N VAL A 921 -22.39 -0.44 34.32
CA VAL A 921 -22.09 -1.65 33.56
C VAL A 921 -23.18 -1.82 32.50
N TYR A 922 -22.78 -1.99 31.25
CA TYR A 922 -23.67 -2.21 30.11
C TYR A 922 -23.30 -3.50 29.40
N LEU A 923 -24.23 -4.45 29.34
CA LEU A 923 -24.11 -5.67 28.56
C LEU A 923 -25.02 -5.55 27.33
N ASP A 924 -24.44 -5.62 26.14
CA ASP A 924 -25.16 -5.84 24.87
C ASP A 924 -24.86 -7.27 24.42
N ARG A 925 -25.65 -8.22 24.94
CA ARG A 925 -25.45 -9.64 24.69
C ARG A 925 -25.58 -9.99 23.19
N PRO A 926 -26.57 -9.48 22.44
CA PRO A 926 -26.66 -9.70 20.98
C PRO A 926 -25.44 -9.18 20.21
N ALA A 927 -24.92 -8.00 20.58
CA ALA A 927 -23.72 -7.44 19.94
C ALA A 927 -22.41 -8.05 20.46
N GLY A 928 -22.48 -8.95 21.45
CA GLY A 928 -21.31 -9.56 22.04
C GLY A 928 -20.41 -8.58 22.79
N SER A 929 -20.95 -7.55 23.43
CA SER A 929 -20.15 -6.53 24.12
C SER A 929 -20.53 -6.31 25.60
N LEU A 930 -19.52 -6.11 26.45
CA LEU A 930 -19.66 -5.76 27.86
C LEU A 930 -18.80 -4.53 28.17
N SER A 931 -19.45 -3.42 28.50
CA SER A 931 -18.80 -2.12 28.68
C SER A 931 -18.92 -1.61 30.11
N PHE A 932 -17.85 -0.98 30.61
CA PHE A 932 -17.77 -0.34 31.91
C PHE A 932 -17.63 1.17 31.75
N TYR A 933 -18.34 1.93 32.58
CA TYR A 933 -18.36 3.38 32.58
C TYR A 933 -18.15 3.94 33.98
N ARG A 934 -17.44 5.05 34.11
CA ARG A 934 -17.48 5.89 35.30
C ARG A 934 -18.72 6.78 35.21
N VAL A 935 -19.49 6.84 36.29
CA VAL A 935 -20.71 7.66 36.35
C VAL A 935 -20.42 8.89 37.20
N SER A 936 -20.28 10.06 36.59
CA SER A 936 -20.03 11.31 37.31
C SER A 936 -21.36 12.06 37.53
N PRO A 937 -21.66 12.50 38.77
CA PRO A 937 -22.90 13.24 39.04
C PRO A 937 -22.92 14.55 38.25
N GLY A 938 -24.04 14.83 37.58
CA GLY A 938 -24.23 16.07 36.82
C GLY A 938 -24.34 17.29 37.76
N GLY A 939 -23.55 18.33 37.50
CA GLY A 939 -23.69 19.60 38.23
C GLY A 939 -25.00 20.31 37.87
N GLY A 940 -25.65 20.95 38.86
CA GLY A 940 -26.73 21.92 38.62
C GLY A 940 -28.03 21.38 37.98
N GLY A 941 -28.40 20.13 38.25
CA GLY A 941 -29.64 19.53 37.71
C GLY A 941 -29.51 18.89 36.32
N SER A 942 -28.28 18.71 35.82
CA SER A 942 -27.99 17.93 34.60
C SER A 942 -27.95 16.42 34.89
N SER A 943 -28.18 15.60 33.86
CA SER A 943 -28.06 14.14 33.94
C SER A 943 -26.61 13.70 34.20
N ASP A 944 -26.45 12.55 34.87
CA ASP A 944 -25.13 11.94 35.10
C ASP A 944 -24.34 11.78 33.78
N THR A 945 -23.04 12.07 33.84
CA THR A 945 -22.14 11.91 32.69
C THR A 945 -21.48 10.54 32.74
N LEU A 946 -21.58 9.78 31.65
CA LEU A 946 -20.93 8.47 31.50
C LEU A 946 -19.60 8.62 30.78
N THR A 947 -18.50 8.27 31.44
CA THR A 947 -17.17 8.21 30.81
C THR A 947 -16.82 6.74 30.59
N HIS A 948 -16.62 6.34 29.34
CA HIS A 948 -16.22 4.97 28.99
C HIS A 948 -14.87 4.61 29.64
N LEU A 949 -14.80 3.42 30.22
CA LEU A 949 -13.58 2.88 30.83
C LEU A 949 -12.99 1.75 29.98
N HIS A 950 -13.80 0.76 29.62
CA HIS A 950 -13.36 -0.42 28.87
C HIS A 950 -14.53 -1.22 28.30
N THR A 951 -14.31 -1.96 27.21
CA THR A 951 -15.29 -2.89 26.62
C THR A 951 -14.64 -4.24 26.31
N PHE A 952 -15.21 -5.32 26.84
CA PHE A 952 -14.91 -6.69 26.43
C PHE A 952 -15.80 -7.09 25.25
N CYS A 953 -15.24 -7.83 24.29
CA CYS A 953 -15.98 -8.43 23.18
C CYS A 953 -15.97 -9.97 23.33
N SER A 954 -17.14 -10.61 23.40
CA SER A 954 -17.30 -12.07 23.50
C SER A 954 -18.68 -12.48 22.99
N SER A 955 -18.85 -13.73 22.55
CA SER A 955 -20.15 -14.20 22.03
C SER A 955 -21.25 -14.29 23.10
N PHE A 956 -20.90 -14.44 24.38
CA PHE A 956 -21.85 -14.51 25.50
C PHE A 956 -22.98 -15.56 25.36
N THR A 957 -22.76 -16.62 24.57
CA THR A 957 -23.81 -17.59 24.17
C THR A 957 -23.87 -18.87 25.01
N GLN A 958 -22.89 -19.14 25.88
CA GLN A 958 -22.73 -20.49 26.48
C GLN A 958 -23.82 -20.83 27.51
N GLU A 959 -24.07 -19.94 28.47
CA GLU A 959 -25.08 -20.12 29.53
C GLU A 959 -25.56 -18.75 30.05
N ASP A 960 -26.43 -18.77 31.08
CA ASP A 960 -26.89 -17.55 31.75
C ASP A 960 -25.71 -16.75 32.30
N LEU A 961 -25.72 -15.44 32.04
CA LEU A 961 -24.81 -14.49 32.64
C LEU A 961 -25.44 -13.88 33.89
N LEU A 962 -24.64 -13.73 34.95
CA LEU A 962 -25.03 -13.12 36.21
C LEU A 962 -24.07 -11.95 36.51
N PRO A 963 -24.57 -10.85 37.08
CA PRO A 963 -23.69 -9.84 37.63
C PRO A 963 -22.99 -10.43 38.86
N GLY A 964 -21.76 -10.01 39.11
CA GLY A 964 -20.94 -10.50 40.22
C GLY A 964 -20.24 -9.36 40.93
N VAL A 965 -20.11 -9.47 42.24
CA VAL A 965 -19.34 -8.56 43.08
C VAL A 965 -18.39 -9.37 43.93
N TRP A 966 -17.14 -8.95 43.99
CA TRP A 966 -16.14 -9.46 44.92
C TRP A 966 -15.58 -8.31 45.75
N VAL A 967 -15.73 -8.40 47.08
CA VAL A 967 -15.26 -7.38 48.02
C VAL A 967 -13.94 -7.85 48.62
N ARG A 968 -12.83 -7.15 48.35
CA ARG A 968 -11.50 -7.61 48.80
C ARG A 968 -11.21 -7.20 50.24
N VAL A 969 -10.56 -8.09 50.98
CA VAL A 969 -10.05 -7.78 52.32
C VAL A 969 -8.84 -6.85 52.21
N TRP A 970 -8.98 -5.61 52.69
CA TRP A 970 -7.89 -4.65 52.85
C TRP A 970 -8.13 -3.80 54.10
N GLY A 971 -7.25 -3.94 55.10
CA GLY A 971 -7.36 -3.20 56.37
C GLY A 971 -8.43 -3.74 57.33
N SER A 972 -9.03 -2.84 58.12
CA SER A 972 -10.00 -3.17 59.18
C SER A 972 -11.34 -3.68 58.64
N PRO A 973 -12.03 -4.60 59.34
CA PRO A 973 -13.38 -5.05 58.96
C PRO A 973 -14.37 -3.88 58.80
N GLY A 974 -15.15 -3.87 57.71
CA GLY A 974 -16.11 -2.79 57.39
C GLY A 974 -15.60 -1.71 56.43
N SER A 975 -14.38 -1.84 55.88
CA SER A 975 -13.76 -0.86 54.97
C SER A 975 -14.21 -0.96 53.50
N ALA A 976 -14.93 -2.01 53.11
CA ALA A 976 -15.32 -2.23 51.72
C ALA A 976 -16.78 -2.68 51.57
N SER A 977 -17.50 -2.04 50.65
CA SER A 977 -18.90 -2.35 50.34
C SER A 977 -19.25 -2.04 48.89
N ALA A 978 -20.30 -2.68 48.37
CA ALA A 978 -20.84 -2.41 47.05
C ALA A 978 -22.37 -2.40 47.10
N SER A 979 -22.99 -1.44 46.43
CA SER A 979 -24.45 -1.23 46.43
C SER A 979 -24.98 -1.08 45.01
N LEU A 980 -25.97 -1.90 44.65
CA LEU A 980 -26.72 -1.78 43.40
C LEU A 980 -27.64 -0.55 43.46
N CYS A 981 -27.45 0.40 42.55
CA CYS A 981 -28.22 1.64 42.50
C CYS A 981 -29.64 1.42 41.95
N LYS A 982 -30.59 2.31 42.29
CA LYS A 982 -31.93 2.39 41.67
C LYS A 982 -31.90 3.44 40.55
N LEU A 983 -32.42 3.09 39.36
CA LEU A 983 -32.24 3.87 38.12
C LEU A 983 -33.52 4.41 37.49
#